data_AF-A0A9N9XXY4-F1
#
_entry.id   AF-A0A9N9XXY4-F1
#
_cell.length_a   1.000
_cell.length_b   1.000
_cell.length_c   1.000
_cell.angle_alpha   90.00
_cell.angle_beta   90.00
_cell.angle_gamma   90.00
#
_symmetry.space_group_name_H-M   'P 1'
#
loop_
_entity.id
_entity.type
_entity.pdbx_description
1 polymer ?
#
loop_
_entity_poly.entity_id
_entity_poly.type
_entity_poly.pdbx_seq_one_letter_code
_entity_poly.pdbx_strand_id
1 'polypeptide(L)'
;MVSSVLRSLRGLRPPNSPASYQKFASRSPIRRAWQCRPIYTATESQPSADTEKPYYITTPIFYVNAAPHIGHLYTMVLCDVLKRYQQLQGKSAFLSTGTDEHGMKIQQAAAKEAVTPKELVDNNSQKFLRLAHEGGISQDTFIRTTNQQHKRAVSHFWTQLKNGLPKRLGLYKSTHKGWYSVSDECFYPEDLIEASLEPQTGKKIMVSSETGSMVEWVEEETWFFPLTKYKEQLLKLYDENPGWIQPESKMREVRNWVENHLEDLSVTRPAARLSWGISDPEDPKHTIYVWVDALINYLTVAGYGDKWHLKEENMGIWPADLQVVGKDIIRFHAIYWPALLMALDLPLPKKILCHNHWTMSNRKMSKSVGNVVNPFFAIQRWGTDPLRYFLMRNGSLSKDTSYSNDLIEMIYLKELQANIGNLYYRICRPKSSSRWSTRDAIESYFAGDFKQIEHMVDLSDPRYNYSSLEPHIDGVLDIYKREMDNNNPAGAINEIFSLLRETNRYVSDIEPWSIAKKTHIPGFRFVLNRVVFNSTEALRIAGILLQPIMPTKAGRLLDELNVRPERRTIQWAVRGTDDSYGISPTDPRVMEKVQSWNTIFPPTPAATYSDPEVLEILGGIVENPTKNRLNKMGEWIAMEARLGEAGVRDLLLSRKKKPTNMQVLLVPYEPHHVLKYHGWMQDPVTLTSPVPLPSIFFDLPPLPPRFCRCIYHPAYSVRPPAPPTLQDIQEATASEPLSLEEEYSNQISWRAASDKLTFIVCLPLATDAAALPTLIRGDTLYDSADHIVGDVNFFLHDYDPDEYDYDDDDAQDDDDGYDSSDEERDGWLVGEVDIMIAERASRGRGMGKAAVCALLVYIHRHVRGLLAEGDARLPPSLRRGSTASRTSSISSANAAATTDADWLDVNLAGRAQRSLRGLIVRIKEGNDDSRALFQKLGFRQQGEVNYFGEIKMALDLDALQEQEWWASALEEYHEVRYEPPSVGETGAISP
;
A
#
# COMPACT_ATOMS: atom_id res chain seq x y z
N MET A 1 20.31 23.30 -74.33
CA MET A 1 20.63 24.71 -74.68
C MET A 1 20.64 25.48 -73.36
N VAL A 2 21.75 25.56 -72.62
CA VAL A 2 23.03 26.23 -72.93
C VAL A 2 22.81 27.71 -73.23
N SER A 3 23.43 28.55 -72.39
CA SER A 3 23.94 29.89 -72.71
C SER A 3 22.95 31.06 -72.81
N SER A 4 22.83 31.76 -71.68
CA SER A 4 23.18 33.17 -71.49
C SER A 4 22.89 34.20 -72.61
N VAL A 5 21.88 35.03 -72.41
CA VAL A 5 21.86 36.49 -72.74
C VAL A 5 20.89 37.16 -71.73
N LEU A 6 21.36 37.69 -70.60
CA LEU A 6 21.74 39.09 -70.36
C LEU A 6 20.72 40.18 -70.77
N ARG A 7 20.25 40.88 -69.73
CA ARG A 7 19.88 42.31 -69.64
C ARG A 7 18.47 42.74 -70.05
N SER A 8 17.71 43.15 -69.03
CA SER A 8 17.43 44.58 -68.91
C SER A 8 17.80 45.08 -67.50
N LEU A 9 18.71 46.04 -67.45
CA LEU A 9 19.08 46.87 -66.31
C LEU A 9 19.30 48.28 -66.89
N ARG A 10 18.59 49.27 -66.35
CA ARG A 10 19.01 50.68 -66.22
C ARG A 10 18.21 51.23 -65.04
N GLY A 11 18.77 51.90 -64.04
CA GLY A 11 20.11 52.35 -63.69
C GLY A 11 20.03 52.81 -62.21
N LEU A 12 21.05 53.17 -61.44
CA LEU A 12 22.48 53.50 -61.57
C LEU A 12 23.10 53.22 -60.16
N ARG A 13 24.35 52.72 -60.10
CA ARG A 13 25.26 52.64 -58.92
C ARG A 13 26.40 53.68 -59.11
N PRO A 14 27.45 53.88 -58.26
CA PRO A 14 27.98 53.18 -57.04
C PRO A 14 28.42 54.20 -55.91
N PRO A 15 29.26 53.92 -54.85
CA PRO A 15 30.11 52.75 -54.53
C PRO A 15 30.16 52.21 -53.06
N ASN A 16 30.57 50.93 -52.98
CA ASN A 16 31.34 50.16 -51.96
C ASN A 16 31.22 50.40 -50.43
N SER A 17 30.61 49.41 -49.75
CA SER A 17 30.93 48.66 -48.49
C SER A 17 31.94 49.18 -47.43
N PRO A 18 31.96 48.58 -46.20
CA PRO A 18 30.87 48.18 -45.29
C PRO A 18 31.12 48.60 -43.81
N ALA A 19 30.12 48.38 -42.95
CA ALA A 19 30.19 48.08 -41.49
C ALA A 19 29.38 49.01 -40.55
N SER A 20 28.58 48.33 -39.71
CA SER A 20 28.29 48.63 -38.29
C SER A 20 27.17 49.61 -37.88
N TYR A 21 26.59 49.28 -36.70
CA TYR A 21 25.83 50.09 -35.72
C TYR A 21 24.30 50.35 -35.84
N GLN A 22 23.56 49.62 -34.98
CA GLN A 22 22.77 50.09 -33.80
C GLN A 22 21.65 51.16 -33.86
N LYS A 23 20.67 50.88 -32.96
CA LYS A 23 19.72 51.74 -32.19
C LYS A 23 18.37 52.08 -32.83
N PHE A 24 17.21 52.13 -32.15
CA PHE A 24 16.68 51.61 -30.86
C PHE A 24 15.18 52.08 -30.77
N ALA A 25 14.32 51.31 -30.08
CA ALA A 25 13.05 51.70 -29.40
C ALA A 25 11.79 52.02 -30.27
N SER A 26 10.53 51.66 -29.94
CA SER A 26 9.91 51.20 -28.69
C SER A 26 8.45 50.64 -28.85
N ARG A 27 8.01 49.86 -27.83
CA ARG A 27 6.65 49.61 -27.27
C ARG A 27 5.80 48.34 -27.62
N SER A 28 6.06 47.28 -26.83
CA SER A 28 5.18 46.44 -25.94
C SER A 28 3.86 45.73 -26.39
N PRO A 29 3.40 44.64 -25.69
CA PRO A 29 4.12 43.63 -24.89
C PRO A 29 3.69 42.16 -25.14
N ILE A 30 4.60 41.21 -24.87
CA ILE A 30 4.50 39.76 -25.16
C ILE A 30 4.40 38.92 -23.87
N ARG A 31 3.58 37.87 -23.92
CA ARG A 31 3.47 36.74 -22.97
C ARG A 31 4.83 36.05 -22.77
N ARG A 32 5.36 35.98 -21.53
CA ARG A 32 6.54 35.19 -21.19
C ARG A 32 6.16 33.88 -20.53
N ALA A 33 6.48 32.78 -21.20
CA ALA A 33 6.60 31.46 -20.60
C ALA A 33 7.87 31.42 -19.74
N TRP A 34 7.73 31.05 -18.48
CA TRP A 34 8.84 30.89 -17.54
C TRP A 34 9.52 29.55 -17.79
N GLN A 35 10.62 29.57 -18.55
CA GLN A 35 11.62 28.50 -18.54
C GLN A 35 12.48 28.68 -17.28
N CYS A 36 12.19 27.91 -16.23
CA CYS A 36 13.09 27.78 -15.10
C CYS A 36 14.30 26.93 -15.51
N ARG A 37 15.40 27.59 -15.89
CA ARG A 37 16.73 26.97 -15.87
C ARG A 37 17.14 26.79 -14.40
N PRO A 38 17.73 25.65 -14.00
CA PRO A 38 18.37 25.56 -12.68
C PRO A 38 19.59 26.48 -12.71
N ILE A 39 19.47 27.65 -12.08
CA ILE A 39 20.63 28.49 -11.76
C ILE A 39 21.29 27.83 -10.55
N TYR A 40 22.11 26.82 -10.80
CA TYR A 40 23.30 26.65 -9.98
C TYR A 40 24.25 27.73 -10.46
N THR A 41 24.30 28.86 -9.75
CA THR A 41 25.51 29.66 -9.75
C THR A 41 26.60 28.73 -9.26
N ALA A 42 27.43 28.25 -10.18
CA ALA A 42 28.78 27.84 -9.85
C ALA A 42 29.41 29.08 -9.24
N THR A 43 29.38 29.18 -7.91
CA THR A 43 30.40 29.92 -7.20
C THR A 43 31.70 29.33 -7.70
N GLU A 44 32.46 30.11 -8.47
CA GLU A 44 33.91 29.96 -8.53
C GLU A 44 34.40 30.12 -7.09
N SER A 45 34.27 29.06 -6.31
CA SER A 45 35.09 28.86 -5.13
C SER A 45 36.50 28.87 -5.69
N GLN A 46 37.25 29.92 -5.35
CA GLN A 46 38.71 29.85 -5.30
C GLN A 46 39.08 28.43 -4.84
N PRO A 47 39.90 27.68 -5.59
CA PRO A 47 40.29 26.34 -5.18
C PRO A 47 41.06 26.51 -3.86
N SER A 48 40.36 26.30 -2.74
CA SER A 48 41.04 25.83 -1.56
C SER A 48 41.76 24.57 -2.02
N ALA A 49 43.07 24.56 -1.86
CA ALA A 49 43.89 23.37 -2.11
C ALA A 49 43.47 22.29 -1.11
N ASP A 50 42.34 21.66 -1.38
CA ASP A 50 41.86 20.53 -0.60
C ASP A 50 42.62 19.32 -1.13
N THR A 51 43.65 18.93 -0.39
CA THR A 51 44.55 17.82 -0.70
C THR A 51 43.89 16.45 -0.54
N GLU A 52 42.59 16.39 -0.19
CA GLU A 52 41.84 15.16 -0.03
C GLU A 52 41.16 14.69 -1.33
N LYS A 53 41.19 13.39 -1.58
CA LYS A 53 40.52 12.79 -2.73
C LYS A 53 38.99 12.99 -2.61
N PRO A 54 38.28 13.35 -3.70
CA PRO A 54 36.81 13.37 -3.68
C PRO A 54 36.20 12.02 -3.27
N TYR A 55 35.08 12.09 -2.55
CA TYR A 55 34.29 10.90 -2.20
C TYR A 55 33.72 10.24 -3.45
N TYR A 56 34.23 9.09 -3.83
CA TYR A 56 33.86 8.42 -5.08
C TYR A 56 32.77 7.38 -4.85
N ILE A 57 31.59 7.60 -5.43
CA ILE A 57 30.43 6.72 -5.35
C ILE A 57 30.01 6.26 -6.74
N THR A 58 29.59 4.99 -6.87
CA THR A 58 29.21 4.41 -8.16
C THR A 58 27.84 3.74 -8.10
N THR A 59 27.04 3.92 -9.15
CA THR A 59 26.02 2.93 -9.49
C THR A 59 26.71 1.75 -10.20
N PRO A 60 26.01 0.62 -10.42
CA PRO A 60 26.40 -0.31 -11.47
C PRO A 60 26.25 0.38 -12.82
N ILE A 61 26.92 -0.15 -13.84
CA ILE A 61 26.56 0.15 -15.22
C ILE A 61 25.42 -0.77 -15.66
N PHE A 62 24.41 -0.22 -16.33
CA PHE A 62 23.17 -0.94 -16.61
C PHE A 62 23.18 -1.61 -17.98
N TYR A 63 22.74 -2.87 -18.06
CA TYR A 63 22.56 -3.58 -19.33
C TYR A 63 21.53 -2.86 -20.21
N VAL A 64 21.91 -2.58 -21.47
CA VAL A 64 21.07 -1.84 -22.42
C VAL A 64 20.33 -2.73 -23.43
N ASN A 65 20.05 -3.99 -23.05
CA ASN A 65 19.28 -4.92 -23.88
C ASN A 65 17.81 -4.49 -24.04
N ALA A 66 17.29 -3.60 -23.18
CA ALA A 66 16.02 -2.93 -23.38
C ALA A 66 15.90 -1.64 -22.54
N ALA A 67 14.77 -0.95 -22.65
CA ALA A 67 14.51 0.32 -21.97
C ALA A 67 14.65 0.26 -20.44
N PRO A 68 14.98 1.40 -19.78
CA PRO A 68 15.11 1.47 -18.33
C PRO A 68 13.76 1.35 -17.60
N HIS A 69 13.82 1.10 -16.30
CA HIS A 69 12.67 0.83 -15.44
C HIS A 69 12.91 1.41 -14.04
N ILE A 70 11.89 1.39 -13.17
CA ILE A 70 11.97 2.03 -11.84
C ILE A 70 13.13 1.52 -10.98
N GLY A 71 13.52 0.24 -11.09
CA GLY A 71 14.70 -0.29 -10.40
C GLY A 71 16.02 0.42 -10.76
N HIS A 72 16.23 0.79 -12.03
CA HIS A 72 17.40 1.55 -12.45
C HIS A 72 17.38 2.97 -11.85
N LEU A 73 16.21 3.61 -11.87
CA LEU A 73 16.03 4.94 -11.25
C LEU A 73 16.32 4.87 -9.74
N TYR A 74 15.84 3.83 -9.05
CA TYR A 74 16.09 3.66 -7.62
C TYR A 74 17.58 3.64 -7.28
N THR A 75 18.38 2.84 -7.98
CA THR A 75 19.83 2.78 -7.76
C THR A 75 20.49 4.13 -8.03
N MET A 76 20.12 4.82 -9.12
CA MET A 76 20.63 6.16 -9.42
C MET A 76 20.28 7.18 -8.33
N VAL A 77 19.02 7.19 -7.85
CA VAL A 77 18.56 8.10 -6.79
C VAL A 77 19.27 7.81 -5.48
N LEU A 78 19.45 6.54 -5.10
CA LEU A 78 20.17 6.17 -3.88
C LEU A 78 21.61 6.69 -3.90
N CYS A 79 22.34 6.47 -5.00
CA CYS A 79 23.70 7.01 -5.15
C CYS A 79 23.74 8.53 -5.11
N ASP A 80 22.82 9.20 -5.80
CA ASP A 80 22.73 10.65 -5.82
C ASP A 80 22.41 11.25 -4.45
N VAL A 81 21.52 10.62 -3.68
CA VAL A 81 21.20 11.02 -2.30
C VAL A 81 22.43 10.91 -1.41
N LEU A 82 23.17 9.79 -1.49
CA LEU A 82 24.38 9.60 -0.69
C LEU A 82 25.51 10.55 -1.12
N LYS A 83 25.68 10.81 -2.43
CA LYS A 83 26.58 11.87 -2.94
C LYS A 83 26.21 13.24 -2.34
N ARG A 84 24.94 13.64 -2.49
CA ARG A 84 24.45 14.94 -2.03
C ARG A 84 24.57 15.10 -0.52
N TYR A 85 24.47 14.01 0.25
CA TYR A 85 24.76 14.03 1.68
C TYR A 85 26.22 14.34 1.99
N GLN A 86 27.19 13.76 1.27
CA GLN A 86 28.60 14.13 1.44
C GLN A 86 28.83 15.61 1.07
N GLN A 87 28.18 16.10 0.02
CA GLN A 87 28.22 17.52 -0.36
C GLN A 87 27.57 18.43 0.68
N LEU A 88 26.46 18.00 1.29
CA LEU A 88 25.80 18.70 2.39
C LEU A 88 26.73 18.85 3.60
N GLN A 89 27.61 17.87 3.82
CA GLN A 89 28.69 17.93 4.81
C GLN A 89 29.88 18.82 4.42
N GLY A 90 29.88 19.40 3.22
CA GLY A 90 30.97 20.23 2.70
C GLY A 90 32.09 19.44 2.02
N LYS A 91 31.93 18.14 1.78
CA LYS A 91 32.94 17.31 1.10
C LYS A 91 32.77 17.36 -0.42
N SER A 92 33.90 17.29 -1.14
CA SER A 92 33.88 17.01 -2.57
C SER A 92 33.44 15.55 -2.81
N ALA A 93 32.56 15.33 -3.78
CA ALA A 93 32.02 14.00 -4.09
C ALA A 93 31.81 13.82 -5.59
N PHE A 94 32.10 12.62 -6.08
CA PHE A 94 32.06 12.23 -7.49
C PHE A 94 31.17 11.00 -7.67
N LEU A 95 30.12 11.10 -8.49
CA LEU A 95 29.19 10.03 -8.84
C LEU A 95 29.40 9.57 -10.28
N SER A 96 29.71 8.29 -10.44
CA SER A 96 29.71 7.60 -11.73
C SER A 96 28.47 6.75 -11.91
N THR A 97 27.86 6.85 -13.09
CA THR A 97 26.84 5.93 -13.60
C THR A 97 27.13 5.60 -15.06
N GLY A 98 26.38 4.68 -15.67
CA GLY A 98 26.64 4.34 -17.07
C GLY A 98 25.90 3.11 -17.57
N THR A 99 26.36 2.61 -18.71
CA THR A 99 25.74 1.49 -19.42
C THR A 99 26.75 0.41 -19.80
N ASP A 100 26.32 -0.84 -19.57
CA ASP A 100 27.01 -2.05 -20.02
C ASP A 100 26.44 -2.47 -21.37
N GLU A 101 27.30 -2.45 -22.38
CA GLU A 101 26.91 -2.45 -23.79
C GLU A 101 27.47 -3.62 -24.60
N HIS A 102 28.20 -4.55 -23.99
CA HIS A 102 28.72 -5.74 -24.67
C HIS A 102 27.98 -7.01 -24.23
N GLY A 103 28.29 -8.14 -24.86
CA GLY A 103 27.77 -9.45 -24.44
C GLY A 103 26.68 -10.03 -25.34
N MET A 104 26.35 -11.30 -25.07
CA MET A 104 25.46 -12.11 -25.93
C MET A 104 24.04 -11.58 -25.90
N LYS A 105 23.54 -11.17 -24.73
CA LYS A 105 22.19 -10.59 -24.57
C LYS A 105 21.97 -9.36 -25.45
N ILE A 106 22.99 -8.51 -25.63
CA ILE A 106 22.90 -7.35 -26.53
C ILE A 106 22.87 -7.81 -28.00
N GLN A 107 23.76 -8.74 -28.38
CA GLN A 107 23.81 -9.28 -29.74
C GLN A 107 22.48 -9.92 -30.14
N GLN A 108 21.86 -10.70 -29.24
CA GLN A 108 20.57 -11.34 -29.46
C GLN A 108 19.40 -10.35 -29.50
N ALA A 109 19.38 -9.36 -28.60
CA ALA A 109 18.35 -8.32 -28.61
C ALA A 109 18.40 -7.50 -29.91
N ALA A 110 19.59 -7.17 -30.39
CA ALA A 110 19.78 -6.45 -31.64
C ALA A 110 19.32 -7.27 -32.84
N ALA A 111 19.67 -8.56 -32.89
CA ALA A 111 19.19 -9.49 -33.92
C ALA A 111 17.66 -9.61 -33.92
N LYS A 112 17.02 -9.68 -32.75
CA LYS A 112 15.56 -9.75 -32.60
C LYS A 112 14.85 -8.48 -33.09
N GLU A 113 15.46 -7.31 -32.89
CA GLU A 113 14.95 -6.03 -33.37
C GLU A 113 15.39 -5.70 -34.81
N ALA A 114 16.15 -6.59 -35.47
CA ALA A 114 16.71 -6.41 -36.80
C ALA A 114 17.56 -5.12 -36.96
N VAL A 115 18.31 -4.76 -35.92
CA VAL A 115 19.24 -3.62 -35.90
C VAL A 115 20.66 -4.09 -35.55
N THR A 116 21.67 -3.26 -35.81
CA THR A 116 23.03 -3.61 -35.36
C THR A 116 23.16 -3.45 -33.83
N PRO A 117 24.03 -4.23 -33.15
CA PRO A 117 24.29 -4.06 -31.72
C PRO A 117 24.68 -2.63 -31.35
N LYS A 118 25.48 -1.96 -32.18
CA LYS A 118 25.90 -0.57 -31.96
C LYS A 118 24.72 0.40 -31.95
N GLU A 119 23.80 0.28 -32.90
CA GLU A 119 22.60 1.12 -32.97
C GLU A 119 21.68 0.90 -31.76
N LEU A 120 21.49 -0.36 -31.35
CA LEU A 120 20.68 -0.70 -30.18
C LEU A 120 21.24 -0.06 -28.91
N VAL A 121 22.54 -0.23 -28.66
CA VAL A 121 23.18 0.31 -27.44
C VAL A 121 23.27 1.82 -27.47
N ASP A 122 23.51 2.45 -28.62
CA ASP A 122 23.47 3.91 -28.75
C ASP A 122 22.09 4.47 -28.38
N ASN A 123 21.01 3.89 -28.92
CA ASN A 123 19.65 4.33 -28.63
C ASN A 123 19.27 4.11 -27.16
N ASN A 124 19.52 2.92 -26.62
CA ASN A 124 19.13 2.60 -25.26
C ASN A 124 20.01 3.33 -24.23
N SER A 125 21.31 3.49 -24.47
CA SER A 125 22.19 4.30 -23.61
C SER A 125 21.70 5.74 -23.48
N GLN A 126 21.23 6.35 -24.58
CA GLN A 126 20.62 7.68 -24.53
C GLN A 126 19.33 7.73 -23.68
N LYS A 127 18.53 6.66 -23.66
CA LYS A 127 17.36 6.57 -22.76
C LYS A 127 17.79 6.52 -21.29
N PHE A 128 18.87 5.82 -20.96
CA PHE A 128 19.41 5.80 -19.59
C PHE A 128 19.99 7.15 -19.18
N LEU A 129 20.73 7.83 -20.06
CA LEU A 129 21.22 9.18 -19.81
C LEU A 129 20.06 10.17 -19.62
N ARG A 130 19.01 10.07 -20.45
CA ARG A 130 17.79 10.86 -20.27
C ARG A 130 17.10 10.54 -18.94
N LEU A 131 17.02 9.27 -18.54
CA LEU A 131 16.44 8.90 -17.25
C LEU A 131 17.20 9.55 -16.09
N ALA A 132 18.53 9.57 -16.12
CA ALA A 132 19.34 10.24 -15.11
C ALA A 132 19.01 11.75 -15.04
N HIS A 133 18.87 12.41 -16.20
CA HIS A 133 18.46 13.82 -16.25
C HIS A 133 17.05 14.06 -15.69
N GLU A 134 16.03 13.32 -16.16
CA GLU A 134 14.62 13.48 -15.71
C GLU A 134 14.45 13.09 -14.23
N GLY A 135 15.27 12.15 -13.73
CA GLY A 135 15.35 11.74 -12.34
C GLY A 135 16.07 12.73 -11.42
N GLY A 136 16.60 13.84 -11.96
CA GLY A 136 17.31 14.86 -11.17
C GLY A 136 18.64 14.36 -10.59
N ILE A 137 19.27 13.38 -11.23
CA ILE A 137 20.54 12.79 -10.80
C ILE A 137 21.67 13.78 -11.12
N SER A 138 22.55 14.02 -10.15
CA SER A 138 23.74 14.84 -10.29
C SER A 138 24.96 13.95 -10.50
N GLN A 139 24.96 13.12 -11.55
CA GLN A 139 26.15 12.35 -11.92
C GLN A 139 27.22 13.24 -12.54
N ASP A 140 28.49 12.99 -12.23
CA ASP A 140 29.62 13.74 -12.81
C ASP A 140 30.13 13.09 -14.10
N THR A 141 29.88 11.79 -14.26
CA THR A 141 30.19 11.07 -15.50
C THR A 141 29.13 10.03 -15.84
N PHE A 142 28.99 9.78 -17.13
CA PHE A 142 28.18 8.71 -17.69
C PHE A 142 29.07 7.84 -18.59
N ILE A 143 29.54 6.71 -18.06
CA ILE A 143 30.43 5.81 -18.80
C ILE A 143 29.62 4.87 -19.73
N ARG A 144 30.19 4.56 -20.88
CA ARG A 144 29.69 3.53 -21.79
C ARG A 144 30.83 2.55 -22.06
N THR A 145 30.59 1.24 -21.98
CA THR A 145 31.68 0.27 -22.21
C THR A 145 32.15 0.25 -23.68
N THR A 146 31.36 0.80 -24.61
CA THR A 146 31.81 1.00 -26.00
C THR A 146 32.77 2.18 -26.19
N ASN A 147 32.99 3.03 -25.17
CA ASN A 147 33.93 4.15 -25.25
C ASN A 147 35.37 3.66 -25.47
N GLN A 148 36.12 4.33 -26.34
CA GLN A 148 37.50 3.93 -26.67
C GLN A 148 38.45 3.99 -25.46
N GLN A 149 38.25 4.96 -24.57
CA GLN A 149 38.98 5.02 -23.29
C GLN A 149 38.79 3.74 -22.47
N HIS A 150 37.54 3.25 -22.37
CA HIS A 150 37.26 2.03 -21.62
C HIS A 150 37.87 0.79 -22.28
N LYS A 151 37.76 0.68 -23.62
CA LYS A 151 38.39 -0.43 -24.35
C LYS A 151 39.89 -0.50 -24.12
N ARG A 152 40.58 0.64 -24.12
CA ARG A 152 42.02 0.71 -23.80
C ARG A 152 42.31 0.29 -22.36
N ALA A 153 41.51 0.75 -21.40
CA ALA A 153 41.63 0.36 -19.99
C ALA A 153 41.46 -1.16 -19.81
N VAL A 154 40.46 -1.76 -20.45
CA VAL A 154 40.22 -3.21 -20.41
C VAL A 154 41.35 -3.98 -21.07
N SER A 155 41.79 -3.58 -22.27
CA SER A 155 42.93 -4.21 -22.95
C SER A 155 44.19 -4.15 -22.10
N HIS A 156 44.47 -3.01 -21.46
CA HIS A 156 45.62 -2.86 -20.57
C HIS A 156 45.52 -3.77 -19.34
N PHE A 157 44.37 -3.76 -18.64
CA PHE A 157 44.12 -4.62 -17.48
C PHE A 157 44.29 -6.10 -17.83
N TRP A 158 43.73 -6.51 -18.98
CA TRP A 158 43.80 -7.87 -19.50
C TRP A 158 45.24 -8.32 -19.77
N THR A 159 46.03 -7.49 -20.45
CA THR A 159 47.45 -7.78 -20.71
C THR A 159 48.24 -7.93 -19.40
N GLN A 160 47.95 -7.13 -18.37
CA GLN A 160 48.59 -7.27 -17.06
C GLN A 160 48.20 -8.59 -16.37
N LEU A 161 46.92 -8.97 -16.38
CA LEU A 161 46.48 -10.25 -15.82
C LEU A 161 47.13 -11.46 -16.51
N LYS A 162 47.28 -11.38 -17.84
CA LYS A 162 47.79 -12.47 -18.66
C LYS A 162 49.31 -12.61 -18.59
N ASN A 163 50.03 -11.49 -18.63
CA ASN A 163 51.48 -11.48 -18.79
C ASN A 163 52.24 -10.98 -17.56
N GLY A 164 51.61 -10.18 -16.69
CA GLY A 164 52.25 -9.54 -15.54
C GLY A 164 52.30 -10.41 -14.28
N LEU A 165 51.54 -11.51 -14.24
CA LEU A 165 51.40 -12.35 -13.05
C LEU A 165 52.24 -13.63 -13.13
N PRO A 166 52.72 -14.16 -11.98
CA PRO A 166 53.31 -15.49 -11.93
C PRO A 166 52.33 -16.53 -12.50
N LYS A 167 52.81 -17.50 -13.29
CA LYS A 167 51.97 -18.50 -13.99
C LYS A 167 50.92 -19.20 -13.13
N ARG A 168 51.15 -19.33 -11.81
CA ARG A 168 50.23 -19.98 -10.86
C ARG A 168 49.09 -19.08 -10.35
N LEU A 169 49.18 -17.78 -10.58
CA LEU A 169 48.22 -16.74 -10.16
C LEU A 169 47.61 -15.99 -11.36
N GLY A 170 48.29 -16.02 -12.52
CA GLY A 170 47.80 -15.45 -13.76
C GLY A 170 46.82 -16.34 -14.53
N LEU A 171 46.38 -15.84 -15.69
CA LEU A 171 45.44 -16.56 -16.54
C LEU A 171 46.04 -17.84 -17.12
N TYR A 172 45.22 -18.89 -17.23
CA TYR A 172 45.60 -20.15 -17.87
C TYR A 172 44.52 -20.62 -18.85
N LYS A 173 44.91 -21.35 -19.89
CA LYS A 173 43.97 -21.97 -20.83
C LYS A 173 43.53 -23.33 -20.31
N SER A 174 42.24 -23.61 -20.43
CA SER A 174 41.66 -24.93 -20.21
C SER A 174 40.38 -25.09 -21.06
N THR A 175 39.87 -26.31 -21.15
CA THR A 175 38.60 -26.60 -21.84
C THR A 175 37.48 -26.63 -20.82
N HIS A 176 36.47 -25.78 -20.99
CA HIS A 176 35.24 -25.86 -20.22
C HIS A 176 34.26 -26.79 -20.95
N LYS A 177 33.71 -27.78 -20.24
CA LYS A 177 32.69 -28.70 -20.75
C LYS A 177 31.49 -28.65 -19.82
N GLY A 178 30.30 -28.41 -20.36
CA GLY A 178 29.09 -28.45 -19.56
C GLY A 178 27.87 -27.92 -20.30
N TRP A 179 26.71 -28.05 -19.67
CA TRP A 179 25.46 -27.47 -20.14
C TRP A 179 25.47 -25.96 -19.92
N TYR A 180 25.28 -25.18 -20.97
CA TYR A 180 25.28 -23.73 -20.93
C TYR A 180 23.89 -23.19 -21.27
N SER A 181 23.38 -22.29 -20.44
CA SER A 181 22.16 -21.52 -20.74
C SER A 181 22.56 -20.17 -21.31
N VAL A 182 22.09 -19.87 -22.52
CA VAL A 182 22.34 -18.56 -23.13
C VAL A 182 21.49 -17.47 -22.48
N SER A 183 20.26 -17.79 -22.04
CA SER A 183 19.39 -16.85 -21.34
C SER A 183 19.94 -16.48 -19.96
N ASP A 184 20.46 -17.47 -19.23
CA ASP A 184 20.99 -17.27 -17.88
C ASP A 184 22.48 -16.86 -17.88
N GLU A 185 23.16 -17.04 -19.02
CA GLU A 185 24.61 -16.83 -19.23
C GLU A 185 25.52 -17.62 -18.28
N CYS A 186 25.01 -18.70 -17.68
CA CYS A 186 25.74 -19.57 -16.76
C CYS A 186 25.83 -21.01 -17.28
N PHE A 187 26.77 -21.74 -16.70
CA PHE A 187 26.83 -23.18 -16.83
C PHE A 187 26.00 -23.82 -15.72
N TYR A 188 25.30 -24.89 -16.08
CA TYR A 188 24.55 -25.73 -15.16
C TYR A 188 25.26 -27.07 -15.01
N PRO A 189 25.41 -27.58 -13.78
CA PRO A 189 25.80 -28.97 -13.56
C PRO A 189 24.70 -29.91 -14.09
N GLU A 190 25.09 -31.14 -14.45
CA GLU A 190 24.23 -32.09 -15.17
C GLU A 190 22.97 -32.50 -14.38
N ASP A 191 23.02 -32.45 -13.06
CA ASP A 191 21.92 -32.75 -12.15
C ASP A 191 20.80 -31.68 -12.13
N LEU A 192 21.11 -30.46 -12.59
CA LEU A 192 20.15 -29.37 -12.73
C LEU A 192 19.56 -29.26 -14.15
N ILE A 193 19.68 -30.31 -14.96
CA ILE A 193 19.17 -30.34 -16.34
C ILE A 193 18.08 -31.40 -16.49
N GLU A 194 16.95 -31.00 -17.04
CA GLU A 194 15.83 -31.89 -17.36
C GLU A 194 15.42 -31.80 -18.83
N ALA A 195 14.82 -32.88 -19.35
CA ALA A 195 14.27 -32.89 -20.69
C ALA A 195 12.85 -32.30 -20.66
N SER A 196 12.63 -31.26 -21.46
CA SER A 196 11.31 -30.65 -21.65
C SER A 196 10.89 -30.70 -23.11
N LEU A 197 9.60 -30.56 -23.37
CA LEU A 197 9.05 -30.48 -24.72
C LEU A 197 8.74 -29.01 -25.01
N GLU A 198 9.30 -28.49 -26.10
CA GLU A 198 9.00 -27.14 -26.55
C GLU A 198 7.51 -27.06 -26.98
N PRO A 199 6.66 -26.28 -26.28
CA PRO A 199 5.20 -26.36 -26.46
C PRO A 199 4.72 -26.03 -27.87
N GLN A 200 5.49 -25.21 -28.60
CA GLN A 200 5.11 -24.76 -29.95
C GLN A 200 5.52 -25.72 -31.06
N THR A 201 6.53 -26.56 -30.84
CA THR A 201 7.11 -27.42 -31.90
C THR A 201 7.07 -28.91 -31.56
N GLY A 202 6.84 -29.26 -30.29
CA GLY A 202 6.91 -30.63 -29.79
C GLY A 202 8.35 -31.20 -29.76
N LYS A 203 9.38 -30.39 -30.01
CA LYS A 203 10.78 -30.84 -29.95
C LYS A 203 11.22 -31.05 -28.51
N LYS A 204 11.95 -32.15 -28.28
CA LYS A 204 12.62 -32.43 -27.03
C LYS A 204 13.83 -31.48 -26.90
N ILE A 205 13.78 -30.61 -25.90
CA ILE A 205 14.85 -29.67 -25.54
C ILE A 205 15.36 -30.01 -24.14
N MET A 206 16.61 -29.62 -23.87
CA MET A 206 17.17 -29.70 -22.52
C MET A 206 16.95 -28.34 -21.86
N VAL A 207 16.45 -28.32 -20.63
CA VAL A 207 16.19 -27.10 -19.87
C VAL A 207 16.81 -27.18 -18.47
N SER A 208 17.15 -26.04 -17.89
CA SER A 208 17.50 -25.96 -16.48
C SER A 208 16.27 -26.25 -15.62
N SER A 209 16.38 -27.14 -14.65
CA SER A 209 15.33 -27.40 -13.66
C SER A 209 15.10 -26.22 -12.71
N GLU A 210 16.07 -25.30 -12.59
CA GLU A 210 15.93 -24.09 -11.77
C GLU A 210 15.16 -22.98 -12.48
N THR A 211 15.47 -22.72 -13.75
CA THR A 211 14.97 -21.55 -14.48
C THR A 211 13.99 -21.89 -15.60
N GLY A 212 13.92 -23.15 -16.02
CA GLY A 212 13.21 -23.59 -17.22
C GLY A 212 13.85 -23.12 -18.53
N SER A 213 15.03 -22.49 -18.47
CA SER A 213 15.76 -21.99 -19.64
C SER A 213 16.37 -23.13 -20.46
N MET A 214 16.34 -23.00 -21.79
CA MET A 214 16.99 -23.96 -22.68
C MET A 214 18.52 -23.97 -22.48
N VAL A 215 19.10 -25.16 -22.36
CA VAL A 215 20.53 -25.38 -22.23
C VAL A 215 21.09 -26.16 -23.42
N GLU A 216 22.34 -25.87 -23.77
CA GLU A 216 23.09 -26.56 -24.81
C GLU A 216 24.40 -27.12 -24.23
N TRP A 217 24.80 -28.32 -24.65
CA TRP A 217 26.11 -28.85 -24.25
C TRP A 217 27.20 -28.14 -25.03
N VAL A 218 28.13 -27.50 -24.31
CA VAL A 218 29.19 -26.70 -24.89
C VAL A 218 30.54 -27.21 -24.40
N GLU A 219 31.44 -27.47 -25.35
CA GLU A 219 32.85 -27.75 -25.11
C GLU A 219 33.68 -26.64 -25.80
N GLU A 220 34.25 -25.74 -25.00
CA GLU A 220 34.99 -24.58 -25.50
C GLU A 220 36.33 -24.42 -24.77
N GLU A 221 37.42 -24.25 -25.53
CA GLU A 221 38.68 -23.75 -24.97
C GLU A 221 38.45 -22.30 -24.52
N THR A 222 38.86 -21.96 -23.30
CA THR A 222 38.75 -20.61 -22.76
C THR A 222 39.91 -20.32 -21.81
N TRP A 223 40.19 -19.04 -21.64
CA TRP A 223 41.02 -18.57 -20.54
C TRP A 223 40.23 -18.61 -19.23
N PHE A 224 40.91 -19.05 -18.18
CA PHE A 224 40.44 -19.08 -16.80
C PHE A 224 41.29 -18.16 -15.93
N PHE A 225 40.62 -17.48 -15.00
CA PHE A 225 41.23 -16.80 -13.88
C PHE A 225 41.21 -17.74 -12.67
N PRO A 226 42.36 -18.03 -12.03
CA PRO A 226 42.46 -19.00 -10.93
C PRO A 226 41.89 -18.44 -9.61
N LEU A 227 40.60 -18.13 -9.60
CA LEU A 227 39.88 -17.50 -8.49
C LEU A 227 40.04 -18.29 -7.17
N THR A 228 40.11 -19.62 -7.25
CA THR A 228 40.32 -20.50 -6.08
C THR A 228 41.61 -20.19 -5.33
N LYS A 229 42.65 -19.67 -6.00
CA LYS A 229 43.92 -19.29 -5.38
C LYS A 229 43.83 -18.03 -4.53
N TYR A 230 42.76 -17.24 -4.68
CA TYR A 230 42.53 -16.00 -3.93
C TYR A 230 41.58 -16.20 -2.73
N LYS A 231 41.09 -17.43 -2.49
CA LYS A 231 40.14 -17.76 -1.42
C LYS A 231 40.56 -17.21 -0.05
N GLU A 232 41.77 -17.53 0.39
CA GLU A 232 42.27 -17.12 1.71
C GLU A 232 42.40 -15.60 1.85
N GLN A 233 42.77 -14.90 0.77
CA GLN A 233 42.88 -13.43 0.78
C GLN A 233 41.51 -12.77 0.88
N LEU A 234 40.51 -13.33 0.19
CA LEU A 234 39.12 -12.87 0.26
C LEU A 234 38.52 -13.10 1.65
N LEU A 235 38.69 -14.30 2.23
CA LEU A 235 38.20 -14.60 3.58
C LEU A 235 38.85 -13.68 4.62
N LYS A 236 40.16 -13.48 4.52
CA LYS A 236 40.88 -12.53 5.38
C LYS A 236 40.34 -11.09 5.24
N LEU A 237 40.07 -10.63 4.02
CA LEU A 237 39.45 -9.32 3.79
C LEU A 237 38.12 -9.18 4.53
N TYR A 238 37.26 -10.20 4.46
CA TYR A 238 35.95 -10.17 5.11
C TYR A 238 36.06 -10.20 6.64
N ASP A 239 36.96 -11.04 7.17
CA ASP A 239 37.16 -11.19 8.62
C ASP A 239 37.78 -9.92 9.24
N GLU A 240 38.69 -9.25 8.52
CA GLU A 240 39.28 -7.97 8.95
C GLU A 240 38.32 -6.77 8.77
N ASN A 241 37.30 -6.90 7.91
CA ASN A 241 36.38 -5.81 7.56
C ASN A 241 34.90 -6.29 7.56
N PRO A 242 34.32 -6.63 8.73
CA PRO A 242 32.97 -7.20 8.80
C PRO A 242 31.87 -6.26 8.26
N GLY A 243 32.11 -4.94 8.28
CA GLY A 243 31.21 -3.91 7.74
C GLY A 243 31.48 -3.51 6.27
N TRP A 244 32.34 -4.25 5.55
CA TRP A 244 32.72 -3.93 4.17
C TRP A 244 31.55 -4.06 3.19
N ILE A 245 30.63 -5.00 3.43
CA ILE A 245 29.39 -5.18 2.67
C ILE A 245 28.21 -4.86 3.59
N GLN A 246 27.35 -3.94 3.17
CA GLN A 246 26.11 -3.61 3.86
C GLN A 246 24.90 -4.01 3.01
N PRO A 247 23.86 -4.64 3.60
CA PRO A 247 23.75 -5.05 5.00
C PRO A 247 24.61 -6.28 5.33
N GLU A 248 24.85 -6.51 6.63
CA GLU A 248 25.67 -7.62 7.15
C GLU A 248 25.16 -9.01 6.72
N SER A 249 23.84 -9.17 6.51
CA SER A 249 23.28 -10.42 5.98
C SER A 249 23.89 -10.79 4.61
N LYS A 250 24.19 -9.80 3.77
CA LYS A 250 24.83 -10.01 2.46
C LYS A 250 26.31 -10.30 2.59
N MET A 251 27.01 -9.75 3.59
CA MET A 251 28.38 -10.16 3.93
C MET A 251 28.44 -11.65 4.26
N ARG A 252 27.55 -12.13 5.13
CA ARG A 252 27.49 -13.55 5.53
C ARG A 252 27.20 -14.47 4.34
N GLU A 253 26.28 -14.08 3.46
CA GLU A 253 25.97 -14.84 2.24
C GLU A 253 27.19 -14.94 1.31
N VAL A 254 27.90 -13.84 1.08
CA VAL A 254 29.11 -13.81 0.25
C VAL A 254 30.24 -14.64 0.87
N ARG A 255 30.48 -14.49 2.19
CA ARG A 255 31.52 -15.26 2.89
C ARG A 255 31.27 -16.76 2.78
N ASN A 256 30.03 -17.20 3.03
CA ASN A 256 29.63 -18.61 2.90
C ASN A 256 29.83 -19.14 1.47
N TRP A 257 29.56 -18.30 0.45
CA TRP A 257 29.82 -18.66 -0.93
C TRP A 257 31.31 -18.87 -1.20
N VAL A 258 32.17 -17.95 -0.76
CA VAL A 258 33.64 -18.07 -0.94
C VAL A 258 34.19 -19.27 -0.19
N GLU A 259 33.64 -19.59 0.97
CA GLU A 259 34.08 -20.71 1.80
C GLU A 259 33.76 -22.07 1.16
N ASN A 260 32.58 -22.20 0.54
CA ASN A 260 32.03 -23.51 0.17
C ASN A 260 31.87 -23.75 -1.35
N HIS A 261 31.82 -22.69 -2.18
CA HIS A 261 31.39 -22.79 -3.59
C HIS A 261 32.29 -21.98 -4.54
N LEU A 262 33.56 -21.78 -4.20
CA LEU A 262 34.48 -21.00 -5.02
C LEU A 262 35.11 -21.88 -6.11
N GLU A 263 34.96 -21.45 -7.37
CA GLU A 263 35.49 -22.13 -8.55
C GLU A 263 36.31 -21.15 -9.42
N ASP A 264 37.19 -21.69 -10.26
CA ASP A 264 37.98 -20.86 -11.18
C ASP A 264 37.08 -20.26 -12.28
N LEU A 265 37.30 -18.99 -12.59
CA LEU A 265 36.38 -18.20 -13.40
C LEU A 265 36.78 -18.25 -14.88
N SER A 266 35.88 -18.69 -15.76
CA SER A 266 36.07 -18.53 -17.21
C SER A 266 35.92 -17.06 -17.63
N VAL A 267 37.01 -16.46 -18.12
CA VAL A 267 37.14 -15.02 -18.38
C VAL A 267 37.21 -14.64 -19.87
N THR A 268 37.01 -15.60 -20.78
CA THR A 268 36.80 -15.34 -22.22
C THR A 268 35.65 -16.17 -22.79
N ARG A 269 35.20 -15.83 -23.98
CA ARG A 269 34.29 -16.63 -24.80
C ARG A 269 34.83 -16.71 -26.24
N PRO A 270 34.61 -17.78 -26.99
CA PRO A 270 35.01 -17.83 -28.40
C PRO A 270 34.34 -16.74 -29.23
N ALA A 271 35.12 -16.04 -30.04
CA ALA A 271 34.65 -14.92 -30.88
C ALA A 271 33.64 -15.37 -31.94
N ALA A 272 33.68 -16.64 -32.35
CA ALA A 272 32.70 -17.24 -33.26
C ALA A 272 31.26 -17.23 -32.68
N ARG A 273 31.14 -17.31 -31.35
CA ARG A 273 29.87 -17.25 -30.63
C ARG A 273 29.54 -15.82 -30.22
N LEU A 274 30.51 -15.13 -29.60
CA LEU A 274 30.35 -13.77 -29.09
C LEU A 274 31.22 -12.78 -29.89
N SER A 275 30.62 -12.14 -30.89
CA SER A 275 31.30 -11.14 -31.72
C SER A 275 31.19 -9.71 -31.14
N TRP A 276 30.15 -9.44 -30.34
CA TRP A 276 29.92 -8.12 -29.75
C TRP A 276 30.54 -7.99 -28.34
N GLY A 277 31.83 -7.70 -28.30
CA GLY A 277 32.59 -7.46 -27.07
C GLY A 277 34.02 -6.95 -27.34
N ILE A 278 34.85 -6.89 -26.29
CA ILE A 278 36.26 -6.51 -26.39
C ILE A 278 37.09 -7.76 -26.66
N SER A 279 37.79 -7.83 -27.80
CA SER A 279 38.66 -8.95 -28.15
C SER A 279 39.92 -8.99 -27.27
N ASP A 280 40.43 -10.19 -26.99
CA ASP A 280 41.78 -10.35 -26.43
C ASP A 280 42.80 -9.75 -27.43
N PRO A 281 43.64 -8.77 -27.01
CA PRO A 281 44.62 -8.13 -27.87
C PRO A 281 45.65 -9.09 -28.51
N GLU A 282 45.91 -10.22 -27.88
CA GLU A 282 46.92 -11.21 -28.33
C GLU A 282 46.31 -12.49 -28.90
N ASP A 283 45.03 -12.76 -28.63
CA ASP A 283 44.32 -13.94 -29.16
C ASP A 283 42.91 -13.56 -29.67
N PRO A 284 42.79 -13.00 -30.90
CA PRO A 284 41.52 -12.49 -31.44
C PRO A 284 40.42 -13.54 -31.61
N LYS A 285 40.74 -14.83 -31.42
CA LYS A 285 39.74 -15.91 -31.39
C LYS A 285 38.89 -15.88 -30.12
N HIS A 286 39.28 -15.10 -29.12
CA HIS A 286 38.58 -14.96 -27.85
C HIS A 286 38.12 -13.51 -27.62
N THR A 287 36.90 -13.40 -27.13
CA THR A 287 36.31 -12.16 -26.63
C THR A 287 36.35 -12.19 -25.11
N ILE A 288 36.83 -11.11 -24.49
CA ILE A 288 36.90 -10.97 -23.02
C ILE A 288 35.50 -11.06 -22.43
N TYR A 289 35.38 -11.77 -21.32
CA TYR A 289 34.11 -11.95 -20.63
C TYR A 289 33.53 -10.62 -20.15
N VAL A 290 32.23 -10.42 -20.41
CA VAL A 290 31.54 -9.15 -20.18
C VAL A 290 31.64 -8.64 -18.75
N TRP A 291 31.70 -9.52 -17.74
CA TRP A 291 31.85 -9.06 -16.35
C TRP A 291 33.26 -8.55 -16.03
N VAL A 292 34.31 -9.05 -16.69
CA VAL A 292 35.66 -8.50 -16.54
C VAL A 292 35.71 -7.10 -17.15
N ASP A 293 35.22 -6.96 -18.38
CA ASP A 293 35.01 -5.70 -19.09
C ASP A 293 34.23 -4.69 -18.22
N ALA A 294 33.01 -5.07 -17.83
CA ALA A 294 32.12 -4.25 -17.04
C ALA A 294 32.73 -3.78 -15.72
N LEU A 295 33.38 -4.65 -14.94
CA LEU A 295 33.95 -4.26 -13.64
C LEU A 295 35.09 -3.21 -13.75
N ILE A 296 35.84 -3.21 -14.85
CA ILE A 296 36.93 -2.26 -15.11
C ILE A 296 36.40 -0.83 -15.35
N ASN A 297 35.09 -0.65 -15.57
CA ASN A 297 34.49 0.68 -15.75
C ASN A 297 34.82 1.62 -14.56
N TYR A 298 34.83 1.07 -13.34
CA TYR A 298 35.06 1.84 -12.12
C TYR A 298 36.46 2.46 -12.07
N LEU A 299 37.47 1.70 -12.56
CA LEU A 299 38.85 2.16 -12.73
C LEU A 299 38.99 3.12 -13.90
N THR A 300 38.32 2.82 -15.01
CA THR A 300 38.35 3.64 -16.24
C THR A 300 37.93 5.08 -15.94
N VAL A 301 36.86 5.25 -15.16
CA VAL A 301 36.36 6.55 -14.72
C VAL A 301 37.39 7.30 -13.86
N ALA A 302 38.14 6.59 -13.03
CA ALA A 302 39.24 7.15 -12.26
C ALA A 302 40.50 7.45 -13.11
N GLY A 303 40.49 7.14 -14.41
CA GLY A 303 41.57 7.42 -15.35
C GLY A 303 42.51 6.24 -15.63
N TYR A 304 42.21 5.04 -15.15
CA TYR A 304 43.04 3.87 -15.42
C TYR A 304 43.16 3.57 -16.92
N GLY A 305 44.35 3.23 -17.38
CA GLY A 305 44.66 2.92 -18.77
C GLY A 305 44.96 4.14 -19.65
N ASP A 306 44.68 5.36 -19.18
CA ASP A 306 44.98 6.61 -19.90
C ASP A 306 45.81 7.60 -19.06
N LYS A 307 45.43 7.81 -17.79
CA LYS A 307 46.09 8.76 -16.87
C LYS A 307 47.05 8.08 -15.89
N TRP A 308 46.76 6.83 -15.55
CA TRP A 308 47.58 6.00 -14.68
C TRP A 308 47.39 4.53 -15.03
N HIS A 309 48.40 3.74 -14.71
CA HIS A 309 48.55 2.33 -15.05
C HIS A 309 48.99 1.50 -13.84
N LEU A 310 49.74 2.10 -12.93
CA LEU A 310 50.30 1.45 -11.74
C LEU A 310 49.77 2.10 -10.46
N LYS A 311 49.78 1.35 -9.35
CA LYS A 311 49.23 1.79 -8.06
C LYS A 311 50.03 2.94 -7.42
N GLU A 312 51.30 3.10 -7.80
CA GLU A 312 52.20 4.15 -7.29
C GLU A 312 51.92 5.52 -7.92
N GLU A 313 51.17 5.55 -9.02
CA GLU A 313 50.81 6.79 -9.71
C GLU A 313 49.60 7.48 -9.06
N ASN A 314 49.29 8.70 -9.51
CA ASN A 314 48.12 9.41 -9.03
C ASN A 314 46.83 8.77 -9.57
N MET A 315 46.21 7.91 -8.75
CA MET A 315 44.97 7.19 -9.05
C MET A 315 43.71 8.07 -9.02
N GLY A 316 43.86 9.39 -8.82
CA GLY A 316 42.77 10.36 -8.84
C GLY A 316 41.72 10.10 -7.76
N ILE A 317 40.53 9.67 -8.18
CA ILE A 317 39.38 9.43 -7.29
C ILE A 317 39.32 7.98 -6.77
N TRP A 318 40.17 7.07 -7.26
CA TRP A 318 40.22 5.66 -6.83
C TRP A 318 40.95 5.52 -5.48
N PRO A 319 40.54 4.59 -4.58
CA PRO A 319 39.42 3.65 -4.69
C PRO A 319 38.05 4.27 -4.49
N ALA A 320 37.00 3.59 -4.99
CA ALA A 320 35.62 3.96 -4.68
C ALA A 320 35.38 3.90 -3.17
N ASP A 321 34.81 4.96 -2.60
CA ASP A 321 34.42 4.99 -1.18
C ASP A 321 33.13 4.20 -0.95
N LEU A 322 32.23 4.16 -1.95
CA LEU A 322 31.02 3.36 -1.92
C LEU A 322 30.62 2.85 -3.30
N GLN A 323 30.52 1.53 -3.47
CA GLN A 323 29.89 0.92 -4.64
C GLN A 323 28.47 0.46 -4.28
N VAL A 324 27.46 1.04 -4.94
CA VAL A 324 26.07 0.65 -4.71
C VAL A 324 25.67 -0.35 -5.78
N VAL A 325 25.10 -1.49 -5.38
CA VAL A 325 24.75 -2.60 -6.26
C VAL A 325 23.43 -3.25 -5.87
N GLY A 326 22.78 -3.90 -6.83
CA GLY A 326 21.63 -4.76 -6.56
C GLY A 326 22.07 -6.13 -6.02
N LYS A 327 21.20 -6.79 -5.25
CA LYS A 327 21.44 -8.13 -4.69
C LYS A 327 21.80 -9.21 -5.72
N ASP A 328 21.35 -9.04 -6.95
CA ASP A 328 21.58 -9.93 -8.08
C ASP A 328 23.03 -9.93 -8.57
N ILE A 329 23.77 -8.85 -8.34
CA ILE A 329 25.13 -8.68 -8.87
C ILE A 329 26.20 -8.62 -7.78
N ILE A 330 25.84 -8.95 -6.53
CA ILE A 330 26.73 -8.84 -5.38
C ILE A 330 27.95 -9.76 -5.51
N ARG A 331 27.80 -10.97 -6.08
CA ARG A 331 28.91 -11.93 -6.27
C ARG A 331 30.02 -11.35 -7.15
N PHE A 332 29.64 -10.66 -8.24
CA PHE A 332 30.62 -10.05 -9.14
C PHE A 332 31.42 -8.94 -8.43
N HIS A 333 30.78 -8.14 -7.58
CA HIS A 333 31.40 -7.00 -6.91
C HIS A 333 32.14 -7.36 -5.63
N ALA A 334 31.70 -8.41 -4.94
CA ALA A 334 32.23 -8.80 -3.65
C ALA A 334 33.20 -10.00 -3.73
N ILE A 335 33.24 -10.75 -4.83
CA ILE A 335 34.14 -11.91 -5.01
C ILE A 335 35.06 -11.68 -6.21
N TYR A 336 34.51 -11.52 -7.40
CA TYR A 336 35.33 -11.47 -8.62
C TYR A 336 36.13 -10.18 -8.69
N TRP A 337 35.48 -9.05 -8.45
CA TRP A 337 36.11 -7.75 -8.49
C TRP A 337 37.29 -7.60 -7.53
N PRO A 338 37.15 -7.89 -6.21
CA PRO A 338 38.30 -7.81 -5.31
C PRO A 338 39.39 -8.81 -5.67
N ALA A 339 39.07 -10.01 -6.15
CA ALA A 339 40.09 -10.97 -6.58
C ALA A 339 40.89 -10.47 -7.80
N LEU A 340 40.22 -9.86 -8.80
CA LEU A 340 40.87 -9.26 -9.96
C LEU A 340 41.76 -8.06 -9.55
N LEU A 341 41.31 -7.24 -8.60
CA LEU A 341 42.11 -6.14 -8.05
C LEU A 341 43.31 -6.65 -7.23
N MET A 342 43.12 -7.65 -6.36
CA MET A 342 44.18 -8.30 -5.59
C MET A 342 45.23 -8.93 -6.50
N ALA A 343 44.81 -9.52 -7.63
CA ALA A 343 45.72 -10.10 -8.60
C ALA A 343 46.71 -9.06 -9.12
N LEU A 344 46.26 -7.85 -9.45
CA LEU A 344 47.09 -6.74 -9.91
C LEU A 344 47.59 -5.81 -8.79
N ASP A 345 47.43 -6.20 -7.52
CA ASP A 345 47.84 -5.43 -6.35
C ASP A 345 47.26 -3.99 -6.33
N LEU A 346 46.01 -3.84 -6.77
CA LEU A 346 45.29 -2.57 -6.80
C LEU A 346 44.43 -2.38 -5.52
N PRO A 347 44.26 -1.14 -5.03
CA PRO A 347 43.40 -0.86 -3.88
C PRO A 347 41.95 -1.29 -4.11
N LEU A 348 41.34 -1.90 -3.09
CA LEU A 348 39.95 -2.33 -3.09
C LEU A 348 38.99 -1.17 -2.83
N PRO A 349 37.72 -1.25 -3.30
CA PRO A 349 36.69 -0.32 -2.86
C PRO A 349 36.54 -0.37 -1.33
N LYS A 350 36.22 0.76 -0.69
CA LYS A 350 36.15 0.84 0.78
C LYS A 350 34.88 0.20 1.36
N LYS A 351 33.78 0.21 0.62
CA LYS A 351 32.50 -0.34 1.04
C LYS A 351 31.61 -0.70 -0.15
N ILE A 352 30.79 -1.73 0.00
CA ILE A 352 29.75 -2.13 -0.96
C ILE A 352 28.39 -2.01 -0.27
N LEU A 353 27.46 -1.28 -0.87
CA LEU A 353 26.06 -1.20 -0.46
C LEU A 353 25.20 -2.03 -1.39
N CYS A 354 24.59 -3.08 -0.85
CA CYS A 354 23.72 -4.00 -1.56
C CYS A 354 22.26 -3.69 -1.24
N HIS A 355 21.47 -3.32 -2.24
CA HIS A 355 20.05 -3.06 -2.09
C HIS A 355 19.17 -4.16 -2.70
N ASN A 356 17.93 -4.24 -2.21
CA ASN A 356 16.92 -5.17 -2.71
C ASN A 356 16.19 -4.62 -3.95
N HIS A 357 15.34 -5.45 -4.54
CA HIS A 357 14.61 -5.11 -5.75
C HIS A 357 13.25 -4.48 -5.43
N TRP A 358 12.80 -3.65 -6.38
CA TRP A 358 11.41 -3.22 -6.42
C TRP A 358 10.57 -4.29 -7.11
N THR A 359 9.39 -4.56 -6.57
CA THR A 359 8.39 -5.50 -7.12
C THR A 359 7.12 -4.74 -7.51
N MET A 360 6.24 -5.38 -8.27
CA MET A 360 4.89 -4.87 -8.57
C MET A 360 3.90 -5.97 -8.21
N SER A 361 2.94 -5.68 -7.33
CA SER A 361 1.99 -6.68 -6.78
C SER A 361 2.70 -7.92 -6.21
N ASN A 362 3.78 -7.70 -5.46
CA ASN A 362 4.66 -8.73 -4.88
C ASN A 362 5.32 -9.69 -5.89
N ARG A 363 5.27 -9.41 -7.19
CA ARG A 363 6.00 -10.16 -8.22
C ARG A 363 7.22 -9.37 -8.69
N LYS A 364 8.34 -10.05 -8.95
CA LYS A 364 9.53 -9.44 -9.56
C LYS A 364 9.12 -8.77 -10.88
N MET A 365 9.53 -7.53 -11.08
CA MET A 365 9.28 -6.86 -12.36
C MET A 365 10.11 -7.55 -13.45
N SER A 366 9.46 -7.96 -14.53
CA SER A 366 10.13 -8.52 -15.69
C SER A 366 9.43 -8.08 -16.98
N LYS A 367 10.23 -7.85 -18.02
CA LYS A 367 9.74 -7.41 -19.33
C LYS A 367 8.86 -8.49 -19.98
N SER A 368 9.14 -9.77 -19.75
CA SER A 368 8.35 -10.90 -20.26
C SER A 368 6.95 -10.98 -19.64
N VAL A 369 6.80 -10.59 -18.36
CA VAL A 369 5.51 -10.59 -17.66
C VAL A 369 4.71 -9.28 -17.88
N GLY A 370 5.35 -8.24 -18.41
CA GLY A 370 4.70 -6.95 -18.71
C GLY A 370 4.38 -6.08 -17.49
N ASN A 371 4.85 -6.45 -16.30
CA ASN A 371 4.58 -5.75 -15.03
C ASN A 371 5.64 -4.67 -14.68
N VAL A 372 6.42 -4.20 -15.67
CA VAL A 372 7.51 -3.24 -15.46
C VAL A 372 6.99 -1.81 -15.38
N VAL A 373 7.35 -1.10 -14.31
CA VAL A 373 7.00 0.31 -14.15
C VAL A 373 7.94 1.18 -14.99
N ASN A 374 7.36 1.94 -15.92
CA ASN A 374 8.07 2.94 -16.73
C ASN A 374 8.37 4.20 -15.88
N PRO A 375 9.65 4.52 -15.63
CA PRO A 375 10.03 5.61 -14.75
C PRO A 375 9.69 6.99 -15.34
N PHE A 376 9.67 7.15 -16.68
CA PHE A 376 9.30 8.42 -17.30
C PHE A 376 7.86 8.79 -17.03
N PHE A 377 6.94 7.82 -17.10
CA PHE A 377 5.54 8.04 -16.76
C PHE A 377 5.34 8.27 -15.26
N ALA A 378 6.10 7.57 -14.41
CA ALA A 378 6.08 7.82 -12.96
C ALA A 378 6.53 9.25 -12.63
N ILE A 379 7.63 9.73 -13.24
CA ILE A 379 8.11 11.11 -13.07
C ILE A 379 7.10 12.12 -13.61
N GLN A 380 6.53 11.87 -14.79
CA GLN A 380 5.52 12.76 -15.38
C GLN A 380 4.27 12.86 -14.50
N ARG A 381 3.84 11.75 -13.89
CA ARG A 381 2.63 11.69 -13.05
C ARG A 381 2.84 12.34 -11.68
N TRP A 382 3.92 12.01 -10.99
CA TRP A 382 4.13 12.37 -9.58
C TRP A 382 5.10 13.54 -9.39
N GLY A 383 5.89 13.87 -10.40
CA GLY A 383 7.03 14.76 -10.30
C GLY A 383 8.28 14.04 -9.79
N THR A 384 9.45 14.60 -10.12
CA THR A 384 10.76 14.02 -9.81
C THR A 384 10.99 13.89 -8.30
N ASP A 385 10.88 14.97 -7.54
CA ASP A 385 11.17 14.97 -6.10
C ASP A 385 10.22 14.08 -5.27
N PRO A 386 8.89 14.10 -5.48
CA PRO A 386 8.01 13.17 -4.78
C PRO A 386 8.32 11.70 -5.07
N LEU A 387 8.68 11.37 -6.31
CA LEU A 387 9.08 10.01 -6.65
C LEU A 387 10.40 9.62 -5.99
N ARG A 388 11.40 10.52 -6.00
CA ARG A 388 12.67 10.31 -5.29
C ARG A 388 12.44 10.09 -3.79
N TYR A 389 11.60 10.92 -3.19
CA TYR A 389 11.21 10.81 -1.79
C TYR A 389 10.60 9.44 -1.49
N PHE A 390 9.60 9.02 -2.26
CA PHE A 390 8.97 7.70 -2.12
C PHE A 390 9.99 6.56 -2.20
N LEU A 391 10.88 6.61 -3.21
CA LEU A 391 11.90 5.59 -3.41
C LEU A 391 12.86 5.48 -2.22
N MET A 392 13.23 6.60 -1.60
CA MET A 392 14.12 6.61 -0.42
C MET A 392 13.40 6.30 0.88
N ARG A 393 12.13 6.69 0.99
CA ARG A 393 11.28 6.48 2.17
C ARG A 393 10.83 5.03 2.33
N ASN A 394 10.54 4.35 1.22
CA ASN A 394 10.02 2.99 1.20
C ASN A 394 11.04 1.96 0.75
N GLY A 395 12.11 2.38 0.06
CA GLY A 395 13.21 1.50 -0.32
C GLY A 395 13.83 0.83 0.90
N SER A 396 13.94 -0.50 0.87
CA SER A 396 14.51 -1.28 1.96
C SER A 396 15.79 -1.99 1.53
N LEU A 397 16.79 -1.98 2.43
CA LEU A 397 18.00 -2.78 2.30
C LEU A 397 17.81 -4.22 2.80
N SER A 398 16.71 -4.51 3.52
CA SER A 398 16.46 -5.83 4.12
C SER A 398 15.48 -6.69 3.32
N LYS A 399 14.47 -6.10 2.68
CA LYS A 399 13.46 -6.83 1.90
C LYS A 399 13.11 -6.17 0.58
N ASP A 400 12.61 -6.96 -0.36
CA ASP A 400 12.02 -6.45 -1.59
C ASP A 400 10.78 -5.61 -1.27
N THR A 401 10.58 -4.53 -2.02
CA THR A 401 9.52 -3.55 -1.76
C THR A 401 8.62 -3.39 -2.98
N SER A 402 7.30 -3.41 -2.79
CA SER A 402 6.36 -3.21 -3.90
C SER A 402 6.20 -1.73 -4.23
N TYR A 403 6.25 -1.42 -5.53
CA TYR A 403 5.79 -0.15 -6.07
C TYR A 403 4.26 -0.06 -5.98
N SER A 404 3.72 1.09 -5.61
CA SER A 404 2.28 1.34 -5.58
C SER A 404 1.99 2.83 -5.82
N ASN A 405 1.12 3.11 -6.79
CA ASN A 405 0.66 4.47 -7.07
C ASN A 405 -0.15 5.03 -5.90
N ASP A 406 -1.00 4.21 -5.27
CA ASP A 406 -1.84 4.61 -4.15
C ASP A 406 -0.99 4.99 -2.93
N LEU A 407 0.12 4.25 -2.73
CA LEU A 407 1.07 4.56 -1.67
C LEU A 407 1.81 5.88 -1.93
N ILE A 408 2.21 6.14 -3.16
CA ILE A 408 2.83 7.42 -3.55
C ILE A 408 1.84 8.57 -3.30
N GLU A 409 0.57 8.41 -3.68
CA GLU A 409 -0.47 9.40 -3.44
C GLU A 409 -0.67 9.69 -1.96
N MET A 410 -0.80 8.63 -1.15
CA MET A 410 -0.98 8.75 0.29
C MET A 410 0.21 9.47 0.95
N ILE A 411 1.44 9.13 0.57
CA ILE A 411 2.65 9.79 1.04
C ILE A 411 2.69 11.25 0.59
N TYR A 412 2.33 11.54 -0.66
CA TYR A 412 2.29 12.90 -1.18
C TYR A 412 1.33 13.78 -0.36
N LEU A 413 0.14 13.28 -0.06
CA LEU A 413 -0.89 14.03 0.66
C LEU A 413 -0.54 14.19 2.15
N LYS A 414 -0.19 13.10 2.84
CA LYS A 414 0.02 13.10 4.29
C LYS A 414 1.39 13.63 4.70
N GLU A 415 2.44 13.22 4.01
CA GLU A 415 3.80 13.61 4.37
C GLU A 415 4.15 14.93 3.67
N LEU A 416 4.16 14.99 2.34
CA LEU A 416 4.70 16.17 1.64
C LEU A 416 3.78 17.39 1.74
N GLN A 417 2.52 17.25 1.36
CA GLN A 417 1.58 18.38 1.32
C GLN A 417 1.19 18.83 2.73
N ALA A 418 0.87 17.89 3.63
CA ALA A 418 0.34 18.25 4.93
C ALA A 418 1.42 18.55 5.98
N ASN A 419 2.46 17.72 6.13
CA ASN A 419 3.49 17.97 7.16
C ASN A 419 4.45 19.11 6.79
N ILE A 420 4.77 19.30 5.51
CA ILE A 420 5.65 20.40 5.06
C ILE A 420 4.84 21.56 4.51
N GLY A 421 4.05 21.31 3.46
CA GLY A 421 3.35 22.36 2.72
C GLY A 421 2.41 23.18 3.61
N ASN A 422 1.46 22.53 4.28
CA ASN A 422 0.48 23.22 5.12
C ASN A 422 1.13 23.89 6.33
N LEU A 423 2.10 23.24 6.96
CA LEU A 423 2.83 23.83 8.08
C LEU A 423 3.54 25.13 7.67
N TYR A 424 4.24 25.12 6.54
CA TYR A 424 4.86 26.32 5.97
C TYR A 424 3.83 27.44 5.75
N TYR A 425 2.72 27.17 5.07
CA TYR A 425 1.72 28.21 4.81
C TYR A 425 1.01 28.71 6.07
N ARG A 426 0.84 27.87 7.11
CA ARG A 426 0.24 28.27 8.39
C ARG A 426 1.14 29.20 9.20
N ILE A 427 2.45 28.94 9.21
CA ILE A 427 3.41 29.65 10.06
C ILE A 427 4.08 30.80 9.33
N CYS A 428 4.58 30.55 8.12
CA CYS A 428 5.41 31.49 7.39
C CYS A 428 4.59 32.46 6.53
N ARG A 429 3.36 32.09 6.17
CA ARG A 429 2.45 32.92 5.38
C ARG A 429 1.09 33.11 6.07
N PRO A 430 1.08 33.66 7.30
CA PRO A 430 -0.16 33.78 8.05
C PRO A 430 -1.12 34.76 7.39
N LYS A 431 -2.42 34.61 7.67
CA LYS A 431 -3.43 35.57 7.20
C LYS A 431 -3.14 36.96 7.78
N SER A 432 -3.52 38.02 7.06
CA SER A 432 -3.31 39.42 7.48
C SER A 432 -3.84 39.74 8.89
N SER A 433 -4.88 39.04 9.34
CA SER A 433 -5.45 39.15 10.69
C SER A 433 -4.55 38.64 11.82
N SER A 434 -3.56 37.79 11.52
CA SER A 434 -2.73 37.09 12.50
C SER A 434 -1.54 37.90 13.02
N ARG A 435 -1.14 38.98 12.34
CA ARG A 435 -0.17 40.01 12.82
C ARG A 435 1.14 39.47 13.41
N TRP A 436 1.72 38.41 12.83
CA TRP A 436 3.10 38.00 13.07
C TRP A 436 3.86 37.85 11.76
N SER A 437 5.18 37.85 11.86
CA SER A 437 6.08 37.47 10.77
C SER A 437 7.16 36.55 11.30
N THR A 438 7.73 35.73 10.41
CA THR A 438 8.87 34.90 10.82
C THR A 438 10.08 35.77 11.07
N ARG A 439 10.29 36.85 10.29
CA ARG A 439 11.41 37.77 10.52
C ARG A 439 11.44 38.34 11.94
N ASP A 440 10.31 38.84 12.43
CA ASP A 440 10.23 39.39 13.81
C ASP A 440 10.51 38.32 14.86
N ALA A 441 10.09 37.07 14.62
CA ALA A 441 10.32 35.95 15.52
C ALA A 441 11.80 35.55 15.62
N ILE A 442 12.52 35.55 14.48
CA ILE A 442 13.98 35.35 14.45
C ILE A 442 14.68 36.48 15.21
N GLU A 443 14.33 37.74 14.94
CA GLU A 443 14.95 38.88 15.61
C GLU A 443 14.73 38.86 17.13
N SER A 444 13.52 38.53 17.60
CA SER A 444 13.25 38.36 19.04
C SER A 444 14.08 37.26 19.70
N TYR A 445 14.36 36.14 19.00
CA TYR A 445 15.23 35.10 19.54
C TYR A 445 16.65 35.63 19.77
N PHE A 446 17.24 36.27 18.75
CA PHE A 446 18.60 36.81 18.83
C PHE A 446 18.73 38.01 19.77
N ALA A 447 17.65 38.76 19.99
CA ALA A 447 17.57 39.82 21.01
C ALA A 447 17.52 39.27 22.46
N GLY A 448 17.29 37.95 22.64
CA GLY A 448 17.19 37.32 23.95
C GLY A 448 15.83 37.49 24.62
N ASP A 449 14.80 37.90 23.87
CA ASP A 449 13.47 38.22 24.41
C ASP A 449 12.79 37.02 25.07
N PHE A 450 13.08 35.80 24.63
CA PHE A 450 12.40 34.60 25.13
C PHE A 450 12.73 34.29 26.59
N LYS A 451 13.88 34.77 27.10
CA LYS A 451 14.23 34.66 28.54
C LYS A 451 13.30 35.48 29.42
N GLN A 452 12.68 36.53 28.86
CA GLN A 452 11.78 37.40 29.60
C GLN A 452 10.40 36.75 29.82
N ILE A 453 10.06 35.69 29.08
CA ILE A 453 8.76 35.01 29.18
C ILE A 453 8.53 34.47 30.59
N GLU A 454 9.56 33.87 31.19
CA GLU A 454 9.50 33.28 32.55
C GLU A 454 9.17 34.31 33.63
N HIS A 455 9.46 35.59 33.38
CA HIS A 455 9.18 36.69 34.30
C HIS A 455 7.87 37.41 34.02
N MET A 456 7.27 37.21 32.84
CA MET A 456 6.12 37.97 32.35
C MET A 456 4.85 37.15 32.21
N VAL A 457 4.97 35.82 32.11
CA VAL A 457 3.85 34.90 31.90
C VAL A 457 3.96 33.77 32.91
N ASP A 458 2.87 33.49 33.61
CA ASP A 458 2.79 32.35 34.52
C ASP A 458 2.77 31.04 33.72
N LEU A 459 3.92 30.36 33.68
CA LEU A 459 4.10 29.08 32.99
C LEU A 459 3.47 27.89 33.75
N SER A 460 2.97 28.11 34.98
CA SER A 460 2.29 27.06 35.75
C SER A 460 0.85 26.81 35.30
N ASP A 461 0.27 27.70 34.48
CA ASP A 461 -1.01 27.48 33.83
C ASP A 461 -0.91 26.29 32.85
N PRO A 462 -1.66 25.19 33.02
CA PRO A 462 -1.62 24.03 32.16
C PRO A 462 -1.90 24.35 30.67
N ARG A 463 -2.56 25.48 30.38
CA ARG A 463 -2.83 25.97 29.02
C ARG A 463 -1.58 26.51 28.31
N TYR A 464 -0.52 26.82 29.07
CA TYR A 464 0.76 27.33 28.59
C TYR A 464 1.93 26.42 28.98
N ASN A 465 1.65 25.21 29.47
CA ASN A 465 2.65 24.14 29.62
C ASN A 465 2.98 23.58 28.23
N TYR A 466 3.74 24.35 27.47
CA TYR A 466 4.09 24.03 26.10
C TYR A 466 4.99 22.78 26.09
N SER A 467 4.54 21.70 25.47
CA SER A 467 5.46 20.62 25.10
C SER A 467 6.63 21.23 24.33
N SER A 468 7.86 21.07 24.82
CA SER A 468 9.03 21.70 24.21
C SER A 468 9.31 21.02 22.86
N LEU A 469 9.29 21.78 21.78
CA LEU A 469 9.72 21.33 20.46
C LEU A 469 11.26 21.34 20.37
N GLU A 470 11.92 22.12 21.22
CA GLU A 470 13.36 22.34 21.23
C GLU A 470 14.18 21.03 21.30
N PRO A 471 13.87 20.01 22.14
CA PRO A 471 14.60 18.75 22.15
C PRO A 471 14.56 18.00 20.82
N HIS A 472 13.43 18.04 20.10
CA HIS A 472 13.33 17.43 18.77
C HIS A 472 14.16 18.21 17.74
N ILE A 473 14.16 19.54 17.82
CA ILE A 473 14.98 20.38 16.93
C ILE A 473 16.47 20.13 17.20
N ASP A 474 16.86 20.07 18.47
CA ASP A 474 18.26 19.94 18.87
C ASP A 474 18.79 18.51 18.62
N GLY A 475 17.94 17.47 18.66
CA GLY A 475 18.33 16.06 18.45
C GLY A 475 18.28 15.54 17.01
N VAL A 476 17.49 16.16 16.12
CA VAL A 476 17.23 15.66 14.75
C VAL A 476 18.53 15.43 13.95
N LEU A 477 19.51 16.33 14.09
CA LEU A 477 20.72 16.32 13.28
C LEU A 477 21.61 15.13 13.57
N ASP A 478 21.76 14.77 14.85
CA ASP A 478 22.63 13.67 15.27
C ASP A 478 22.07 12.31 14.80
N ILE A 479 20.76 12.12 14.92
CA ILE A 479 20.08 10.92 14.44
C ILE A 479 20.14 10.87 12.90
N TYR A 480 19.85 11.99 12.22
CA TYR A 480 19.96 12.07 10.75
C TYR A 480 21.35 11.67 10.26
N LYS A 481 22.41 12.24 10.85
CA LYS A 481 23.79 11.90 10.50
C LYS A 481 24.08 10.42 10.70
N ARG A 482 23.71 9.86 11.85
CA ARG A 482 23.89 8.44 12.14
C ARG A 482 23.22 7.54 11.09
N GLU A 483 21.98 7.84 10.71
CA GLU A 483 21.26 7.06 9.70
C GLU A 483 21.90 7.19 8.31
N MET A 484 22.29 8.41 7.91
CA MET A 484 22.92 8.65 6.60
C MET A 484 24.33 8.07 6.50
N ASP A 485 25.13 8.11 7.57
CA ASP A 485 26.46 7.49 7.66
C ASP A 485 26.36 5.95 7.60
N ASN A 486 25.22 5.40 8.04
CA ASN A 486 24.85 3.98 7.89
C ASN A 486 24.20 3.65 6.55
N ASN A 487 24.20 4.59 5.58
CA ASN A 487 23.54 4.44 4.28
C ASN A 487 22.04 4.09 4.37
N ASN A 488 21.35 4.63 5.38
CA ASN A 488 19.91 4.43 5.60
C ASN A 488 19.10 5.73 5.39
N PRO A 489 18.87 6.16 4.13
CA PRO A 489 18.01 7.32 3.85
C PRO A 489 16.60 7.21 4.42
N ALA A 490 16.02 6.01 4.49
CA ALA A 490 14.68 5.80 5.03
C ALA A 490 14.61 6.16 6.52
N GLY A 491 15.61 5.72 7.31
CA GLY A 491 15.75 6.10 8.72
C GLY A 491 15.94 7.60 8.91
N ALA A 492 16.79 8.21 8.07
CA ALA A 492 17.04 9.65 8.10
C ALA A 492 15.77 10.48 7.79
N ILE A 493 14.97 10.05 6.80
CA ILE A 493 13.67 10.66 6.47
C ILE A 493 12.69 10.52 7.64
N ASN A 494 12.61 9.35 8.27
CA ASN A 494 11.70 9.11 9.38
C ASN A 494 11.93 10.10 10.53
N GLU A 495 13.20 10.42 10.82
CA GLU A 495 13.57 11.38 11.86
C GLU A 495 13.17 12.82 11.48
N ILE A 496 13.44 13.24 10.24
CA ILE A 496 12.97 14.56 9.75
C ILE A 496 11.45 14.68 9.87
N PHE A 497 10.73 13.62 9.52
CA PHE A 497 9.27 13.61 9.61
C PHE A 497 8.76 13.45 11.04
N SER A 498 9.55 12.87 11.95
CA SER A 498 9.28 12.94 13.39
C SER A 498 9.26 14.40 13.85
N LEU A 499 10.31 15.17 13.53
CA LEU A 499 10.39 16.60 13.82
C LEU A 499 9.21 17.38 13.21
N LEU A 500 8.85 17.13 11.94
CA LEU A 500 7.75 17.84 11.27
C LEU A 500 6.37 17.49 11.86
N ARG A 501 6.13 16.23 12.22
CA ARG A 501 4.90 15.81 12.91
C ARG A 501 4.79 16.46 14.28
N GLU A 502 5.88 16.46 15.04
CA GLU A 502 5.99 17.13 16.34
C GLU A 502 5.79 18.64 16.23
N THR A 503 6.30 19.25 15.16
CA THR A 503 6.06 20.67 14.89
C THR A 503 4.59 20.96 14.59
N ASN A 504 3.92 20.11 13.80
CA ASN A 504 2.48 20.23 13.54
C ASN A 504 1.65 20.04 14.81
N ARG A 505 2.04 19.10 15.68
CA ARG A 505 1.46 18.92 17.02
C ARG A 505 1.63 20.19 17.86
N TYR A 506 2.86 20.67 18.00
CA TYR A 506 3.22 21.88 18.72
C TYR A 506 2.39 23.10 18.27
N VAL A 507 2.29 23.35 16.97
CA VAL A 507 1.48 24.47 16.43
C VAL A 507 -0.02 24.29 16.73
N SER A 508 -0.51 23.06 16.73
CA SER A 508 -1.93 22.77 16.94
C SER A 508 -2.33 22.84 18.41
N ASP A 509 -1.46 22.44 19.33
CA ASP A 509 -1.68 22.57 20.77
C ASP A 509 -1.63 24.02 21.23
N ILE A 510 -0.70 24.81 20.68
CA ILE A 510 -0.47 26.17 21.14
C ILE A 510 -1.45 27.17 20.53
N GLU A 511 -1.98 26.85 19.35
CA GLU A 511 -2.90 27.72 18.61
C GLU A 511 -2.37 29.16 18.47
N PRO A 512 -1.29 29.40 17.70
CA PRO A 512 -0.67 30.74 17.59
C PRO A 512 -1.66 31.82 17.11
N TRP A 513 -2.70 31.45 16.37
CA TRP A 513 -3.80 32.36 15.99
C TRP A 513 -4.64 32.87 17.17
N SER A 514 -4.76 32.08 18.25
CA SER A 514 -5.44 32.45 19.49
C SER A 514 -4.55 33.40 20.31
N ILE A 515 -3.24 33.11 20.37
CA ILE A 515 -2.22 33.95 21.03
C ILE A 515 -2.08 35.31 20.34
N ALA A 516 -2.14 35.35 19.01
CA ALA A 516 -2.07 36.59 18.22
C ALA A 516 -3.07 37.66 18.68
N LYS A 517 -4.28 37.25 19.10
CA LYS A 517 -5.32 38.15 19.62
C LYS A 517 -5.01 38.73 21.00
N LYS A 518 -4.15 38.06 21.77
CA LYS A 518 -3.73 38.43 23.13
C LYS A 518 -2.43 39.23 23.17
N THR A 519 -1.84 39.58 22.02
CA THR A 519 -0.54 40.27 21.96
C THR A 519 -0.52 41.69 22.55
N HIS A 520 -1.68 42.24 22.92
CA HIS A 520 -1.79 43.47 23.70
C HIS A 520 -1.43 43.28 25.19
N ILE A 521 -1.45 42.04 25.68
CA ILE A 521 -1.02 41.66 27.03
C ILE A 521 0.51 41.52 27.03
N PRO A 522 1.25 42.14 27.97
CA PRO A 522 2.70 41.98 28.10
C PRO A 522 3.12 40.50 28.11
N GLY A 523 4.26 40.18 27.49
CA GLY A 523 4.79 38.81 27.39
C GLY A 523 4.18 37.93 26.28
N PHE A 524 2.88 38.08 25.94
CA PHE A 524 2.23 37.23 24.92
C PHE A 524 2.81 37.41 23.51
N ARG A 525 3.39 38.58 23.20
CA ARG A 525 4.13 38.80 21.95
C ARG A 525 5.39 37.91 21.89
N PHE A 526 6.14 37.80 22.98
CA PHE A 526 7.32 36.95 23.04
C PHE A 526 6.97 35.46 22.98
N VAL A 527 5.86 35.06 23.62
CA VAL A 527 5.31 33.70 23.48
C VAL A 527 4.98 33.38 22.03
N LEU A 528 4.25 34.26 21.34
CA LEU A 528 3.92 34.08 19.92
C LEU A 528 5.18 33.95 19.06
N ASN A 529 6.15 34.86 19.28
CA ASN A 529 7.41 34.86 18.55
C ASN A 529 8.20 33.57 18.82
N ARG A 530 8.23 33.03 20.04
CA ARG A 530 8.88 31.74 20.35
C ARG A 530 8.27 30.59 19.56
N VAL A 531 6.93 30.53 19.49
CA VAL A 531 6.21 29.46 18.77
C VAL A 531 6.49 29.53 17.28
N VAL A 532 6.44 30.73 16.70
CA VAL A 532 6.74 30.98 15.29
C VAL A 532 8.21 30.68 15.00
N PHE A 533 9.13 31.09 15.86
CA PHE A 533 10.57 30.82 15.73
C PHE A 533 10.85 29.31 15.72
N ASN A 534 10.41 28.57 16.74
CA ASN A 534 10.64 27.12 16.83
C ASN A 534 10.06 26.38 15.62
N SER A 535 8.85 26.74 15.19
CA SER A 535 8.21 26.11 14.02
C SER A 535 8.93 26.43 12.72
N THR A 536 9.46 27.65 12.58
CA THR A 536 10.20 28.07 11.38
C THR A 536 11.61 27.46 11.36
N GLU A 537 12.29 27.35 12.50
CA GLU A 537 13.56 26.62 12.62
C GLU A 537 13.40 25.16 12.26
N ALA A 538 12.33 24.50 12.73
CA ALA A 538 12.05 23.11 12.36
C ALA A 538 11.87 22.95 10.83
N LEU A 539 11.12 23.84 10.18
CA LEU A 539 10.97 23.85 8.72
C LEU A 539 12.29 24.14 7.99
N ARG A 540 13.11 25.07 8.51
CA ARG A 540 14.42 25.41 7.94
C ARG A 540 15.37 24.22 8.01
N ILE A 541 15.48 23.59 9.18
CA ILE A 541 16.33 22.41 9.41
C ILE A 541 15.85 21.24 8.56
N ALA A 542 14.55 20.92 8.57
CA ALA A 542 13.98 19.90 7.70
C ALA A 542 14.25 20.20 6.22
N GLY A 543 14.10 21.46 5.79
CA GLY A 543 14.45 21.90 4.45
C GLY A 543 15.92 21.64 4.10
N ILE A 544 16.86 21.94 5.00
CA ILE A 544 18.29 21.68 4.78
C ILE A 544 18.57 20.18 4.64
N LEU A 545 18.03 19.36 5.56
CA LEU A 545 18.27 17.92 5.62
C LEU A 545 17.57 17.13 4.50
N LEU A 546 16.51 17.68 3.91
CA LEU A 546 15.81 17.08 2.77
C LEU A 546 16.45 17.39 1.41
N GLN A 547 17.42 18.31 1.32
CA GLN A 547 18.08 18.65 0.03
C GLN A 547 18.68 17.44 -0.72
N PRO A 548 19.31 16.45 -0.06
CA PRO A 548 19.78 15.26 -0.77
C PRO A 548 18.64 14.43 -1.41
N ILE A 549 17.47 14.38 -0.77
CA ILE A 549 16.33 13.55 -1.16
C ILE A 549 15.45 14.26 -2.19
N MET A 550 15.06 15.50 -1.90
CA MET A 550 14.19 16.35 -2.71
C MET A 550 14.88 17.68 -3.05
N PRO A 551 15.90 17.68 -3.93
CA PRO A 551 16.75 18.85 -4.14
C PRO A 551 15.99 20.09 -4.62
N THR A 552 14.94 19.91 -5.43
CA THR A 552 14.17 21.02 -6.00
C THR A 552 13.16 21.58 -5.00
N LYS A 553 12.38 20.72 -4.33
CA LYS A 553 11.32 21.09 -3.38
C LYS A 553 11.89 21.59 -2.07
N ALA A 554 12.96 20.96 -1.58
CA ALA A 554 13.68 21.43 -0.39
C ALA A 554 14.38 22.76 -0.68
N GLY A 555 15.03 22.90 -1.84
CA GLY A 555 15.59 24.18 -2.30
C GLY A 555 14.53 25.29 -2.36
N ARG A 556 13.37 25.00 -2.95
CA ARG A 556 12.23 25.93 -3.01
C ARG A 556 11.72 26.31 -1.62
N LEU A 557 11.59 25.36 -0.69
CA LEU A 557 11.19 25.66 0.69
C LEU A 557 12.17 26.65 1.35
N LEU A 558 13.47 26.44 1.16
CA LEU A 558 14.51 27.31 1.71
C LEU A 558 14.55 28.69 1.03
N ASP A 559 14.30 28.77 -0.28
CA ASP A 559 14.13 30.03 -1.01
C ASP A 559 12.93 30.83 -0.47
N GLU A 560 11.82 30.15 -0.24
CA GLU A 560 10.58 30.72 0.29
C GLU A 560 10.72 31.17 1.75
N LEU A 561 11.70 30.63 2.48
CA LEU A 561 12.08 31.04 3.84
C LEU A 561 13.19 32.12 3.87
N ASN A 562 13.69 32.56 2.70
CA ASN A 562 14.83 33.47 2.57
C ASN A 562 16.15 32.97 3.18
N VAL A 563 16.36 31.65 3.23
CA VAL A 563 17.62 31.07 3.70
C VAL A 563 18.68 31.27 2.62
N ARG A 564 19.81 31.89 2.94
CA ARG A 564 20.86 32.15 1.95
C ARG A 564 21.51 30.84 1.46
N PRO A 565 21.89 30.69 0.18
CA PRO A 565 22.50 29.45 -0.34
C PRO A 565 23.69 28.93 0.48
N GLU A 566 24.56 29.84 0.97
CA GLU A 566 25.75 29.50 1.75
C GLU A 566 25.41 29.01 3.17
N ARG A 567 24.16 29.23 3.61
CA ARG A 567 23.61 28.81 4.89
C ARG A 567 22.72 27.56 4.80
N ARG A 568 22.85 26.78 3.71
CA ARG A 568 22.09 25.53 3.47
C ARG A 568 22.92 24.26 3.64
N THR A 569 24.07 24.32 4.32
CA THR A 569 24.91 23.14 4.61
C THR A 569 24.58 22.53 5.96
N ILE A 570 25.10 21.34 6.23
CA ILE A 570 24.76 20.57 7.45
C ILE A 570 25.07 21.32 8.74
N GLN A 571 26.09 22.18 8.76
CA GLN A 571 26.47 22.98 9.93
C GLN A 571 25.41 24.04 10.30
N TRP A 572 24.58 24.43 9.33
CA TRP A 572 23.47 25.37 9.55
C TRP A 572 22.17 24.64 9.90
N ALA A 573 22.12 23.31 9.88
CA ALA A 573 20.96 22.52 10.31
C ALA A 573 20.88 22.42 11.86
N VAL A 574 21.20 23.51 12.55
CA VAL A 574 21.23 23.63 14.02
C VAL A 574 20.43 24.86 14.43
N ARG A 575 19.65 24.71 15.52
CA ARG A 575 18.76 25.76 16.02
C ARG A 575 19.52 27.04 16.34
N GLY A 576 19.01 28.18 15.87
CA GLY A 576 19.53 29.50 16.26
C GLY A 576 20.90 29.85 15.69
N THR A 577 21.31 29.18 14.62
CA THR A 577 22.58 29.48 13.93
C THR A 577 22.43 30.56 12.86
N ASP A 578 21.26 30.67 12.20
CA ASP A 578 21.01 31.63 11.12
C ASP A 578 20.09 32.77 11.57
N ASP A 579 20.62 33.99 11.61
CA ASP A 579 19.91 35.23 11.96
C ASP A 579 19.34 35.98 10.74
N SER A 580 19.62 35.51 9.52
CA SER A 580 19.45 36.28 8.29
C SER A 580 18.22 35.90 7.48
N TYR A 581 17.53 34.83 7.86
CA TYR A 581 16.37 34.31 7.15
C TYR A 581 15.06 34.87 7.71
N GLY A 582 13.93 34.40 7.16
CA GLY A 582 12.60 34.80 7.55
C GLY A 582 11.95 35.75 6.54
N ILE A 583 10.63 35.86 6.65
CA ILE A 583 9.77 36.60 5.75
C ILE A 583 9.25 37.81 6.51
N SER A 584 9.48 39.01 5.97
CA SER A 584 8.98 40.27 6.53
C SER A 584 7.48 40.46 6.23
N PRO A 585 6.71 41.17 7.07
CA PRO A 585 5.33 41.57 6.74
C PRO A 585 5.21 42.33 5.41
N THR A 586 6.28 43.02 5.00
CA THR A 586 6.32 43.82 3.76
C THR A 586 6.78 43.02 2.54
N ASP A 587 7.07 41.73 2.69
CA ASP A 587 7.49 40.88 1.57
C ASP A 587 6.33 40.77 0.55
N PRO A 588 6.55 41.10 -0.74
CA PRO A 588 5.50 41.05 -1.76
C PRO A 588 4.82 39.69 -1.86
N ARG A 589 5.55 38.60 -1.60
CA ARG A 589 4.99 37.24 -1.63
C ARG A 589 3.91 37.07 -0.58
N VAL A 590 4.05 37.67 0.61
CA VAL A 590 3.05 37.57 1.69
C VAL A 590 1.73 38.24 1.28
N MET A 591 1.82 39.34 0.53
CA MET A 591 0.66 40.09 0.04
C MET A 591 -0.08 39.40 -1.10
N GLU A 592 0.59 38.54 -1.87
CA GLU A 592 -0.03 37.81 -2.97
C GLU A 592 -0.91 36.66 -2.46
N LYS A 593 -2.15 36.53 -2.98
CA LYS A 593 -3.03 35.43 -2.60
C LYS A 593 -2.47 34.10 -3.14
N VAL A 594 -2.17 33.15 -2.25
CA VAL A 594 -1.72 31.81 -2.63
C VAL A 594 -2.82 31.08 -3.40
N GLN A 595 -2.55 30.77 -4.67
CA GLN A 595 -3.38 29.84 -5.44
C GLN A 595 -2.99 28.40 -5.08
N SER A 596 -3.97 27.50 -5.00
CA SER A 596 -3.74 26.09 -4.60
C SER A 596 -2.69 25.37 -5.47
N TRP A 597 -2.66 25.67 -6.76
CA TRP A 597 -1.70 25.09 -7.72
C TRP A 597 -0.30 25.72 -7.67
N ASN A 598 -0.13 26.84 -6.98
CA ASN A 598 1.15 27.53 -6.85
C ASN A 598 1.88 27.16 -5.55
N THR A 599 1.37 26.20 -4.77
CA THR A 599 2.03 25.80 -3.52
C THR A 599 3.33 25.03 -3.77
N ILE A 600 4.16 24.85 -2.73
CA ILE A 600 5.36 23.99 -2.80
C ILE A 600 4.98 22.58 -3.25
N PHE A 601 3.88 22.04 -2.71
CA PHE A 601 3.29 20.75 -3.06
C PHE A 601 1.85 20.95 -3.56
N PRO A 602 1.65 21.23 -4.86
CA PRO A 602 0.33 21.45 -5.44
C PRO A 602 -0.54 20.19 -5.38
N PRO A 603 -1.86 20.30 -5.51
CA PRO A 603 -2.72 19.12 -5.68
C PRO A 603 -2.24 18.25 -6.85
N THR A 604 -2.38 16.93 -6.76
CA THR A 604 -2.06 16.01 -7.87
C THR A 604 -3.24 15.95 -8.85
N PRO A 605 -3.02 15.79 -10.17
CA PRO A 605 -4.09 15.73 -11.18
C PRO A 605 -5.08 14.55 -11.07
N ALA A 606 -4.96 13.70 -10.04
CA ALA A 606 -5.89 12.60 -9.75
C ALA A 606 -6.77 12.86 -8.51
N ALA A 607 -6.64 14.00 -7.83
CA ALA A 607 -7.31 14.26 -6.56
C ALA A 607 -8.71 14.91 -6.69
N THR A 608 -9.52 14.49 -7.65
CA THR A 608 -10.98 14.59 -7.50
C THR A 608 -11.50 13.26 -6.96
N TYR A 609 -11.09 12.93 -5.74
CA TYR A 609 -12.08 12.35 -4.85
C TYR A 609 -13.19 13.39 -4.73
N SER A 610 -14.43 12.95 -4.88
CA SER A 610 -15.57 13.81 -4.61
C SER A 610 -15.42 14.36 -3.17
N ASP A 611 -15.82 15.61 -2.91
CA ASP A 611 -15.83 16.15 -1.54
C ASP A 611 -16.39 15.14 -0.49
N PRO A 612 -17.40 14.31 -0.82
CA PRO A 612 -17.84 13.16 -0.02
C PRO A 612 -16.75 12.15 0.36
N GLU A 613 -15.96 11.60 -0.56
CA GLU A 613 -14.97 10.54 -0.25
C GLU A 613 -13.83 11.06 0.62
N VAL A 614 -13.44 12.32 0.44
CA VAL A 614 -12.48 13.01 1.30
C VAL A 614 -13.10 13.28 2.68
N LEU A 615 -14.36 13.70 2.71
CA LEU A 615 -15.14 13.88 3.94
C LEU A 615 -15.45 12.55 4.63
N GLU A 616 -15.40 11.42 3.93
CA GLU A 616 -15.57 10.08 4.49
C GLU A 616 -14.25 9.58 5.09
N ILE A 617 -13.12 9.83 4.40
CA ILE A 617 -11.77 9.60 4.92
C ILE A 617 -11.45 10.52 6.11
N LEU A 618 -11.92 11.77 6.09
CA LEU A 618 -11.69 12.78 7.14
C LEU A 618 -12.84 12.90 8.16
N GLY A 619 -13.99 12.26 7.90
CA GLY A 619 -15.25 12.45 8.64
C GLY A 619 -15.20 11.94 10.06
N GLY A 620 -14.33 10.97 10.34
CA GLY A 620 -14.07 10.50 11.69
C GLY A 620 -13.22 11.46 12.55
N ILE A 621 -12.65 12.53 11.97
CA ILE A 621 -11.61 13.33 12.64
C ILE A 621 -12.13 14.64 13.25
N VAL A 622 -13.21 15.28 12.76
CA VAL A 622 -13.61 16.61 13.29
C VAL A 622 -15.13 16.85 13.20
N GLU A 623 -15.81 16.91 14.35
CA GLU A 623 -17.23 17.32 14.52
C GLU A 623 -17.49 18.82 14.20
N ASN A 624 -16.54 19.54 13.63
CA ASN A 624 -16.64 21.00 13.42
C ASN A 624 -16.66 21.36 11.91
N PRO A 625 -17.83 21.68 11.33
CA PRO A 625 -17.98 22.01 9.92
C PRO A 625 -17.34 23.36 9.51
N THR A 626 -16.74 24.09 10.45
CA THR A 626 -16.19 25.45 10.25
C THR A 626 -14.70 25.51 9.83
N LYS A 627 -13.97 24.39 9.82
CA LYS A 627 -12.52 24.36 9.48
C LYS A 627 -12.27 23.86 8.05
N ASN A 628 -11.40 24.56 7.30
CA ASN A 628 -10.94 24.14 5.96
C ASN A 628 -10.23 22.76 6.03
N ARG A 629 -10.40 21.93 4.98
CA ARG A 629 -9.75 20.63 4.72
C ARG A 629 -8.28 20.55 5.16
N LEU A 630 -7.49 21.60 4.92
CA LEU A 630 -6.06 21.63 5.27
C LEU A 630 -5.80 21.77 6.78
N ASN A 631 -6.66 22.50 7.50
CA ASN A 631 -6.57 22.60 8.96
C ASN A 631 -7.00 21.28 9.62
N LYS A 632 -8.02 20.61 9.05
CA LYS A 632 -8.44 19.27 9.50
C LYS A 632 -7.31 18.25 9.38
N MET A 633 -6.55 18.28 8.29
CA MET A 633 -5.39 17.41 8.10
C MET A 633 -4.26 17.71 9.09
N GLY A 634 -4.02 18.99 9.42
CA GLY A 634 -3.03 19.37 10.44
C GLY A 634 -3.36 18.84 11.84
N GLU A 635 -4.64 18.83 12.21
CA GLU A 635 -5.12 18.23 13.47
C GLU A 635 -4.96 16.71 13.49
N TRP A 636 -5.23 16.04 12.36
CA TRP A 636 -5.02 14.60 12.23
C TRP A 636 -3.55 14.21 12.47
N ILE A 637 -2.63 14.93 11.84
CA ILE A 637 -1.19 14.75 12.00
C ILE A 637 -0.76 14.98 13.45
N ALA A 638 -1.29 16.04 14.08
CA ALA A 638 -1.02 16.32 15.49
C ALA A 638 -1.49 15.17 16.40
N MET A 639 -2.62 14.55 16.07
CA MET A 639 -3.15 13.39 16.78
C MET A 639 -2.27 12.15 16.56
N GLU A 640 -1.79 11.93 15.34
CA GLU A 640 -0.87 10.84 14.98
C GLU A 640 0.46 10.95 15.73
N ALA A 641 0.97 12.17 15.89
CA ALA A 641 2.14 12.44 16.71
C ALA A 641 1.92 12.19 18.22
N ARG A 642 0.68 12.29 18.74
CA ARG A 642 0.38 12.05 20.17
C ARG A 642 0.24 10.57 20.51
N LEU A 643 -0.37 9.80 19.61
CA LEU A 643 -0.83 8.44 19.90
C LEU A 643 -0.06 7.39 19.09
N GLY A 644 0.79 7.80 18.14
CA GLY A 644 1.37 6.93 17.13
C GLY A 644 0.34 6.53 16.06
N GLU A 645 0.81 6.00 14.93
CA GLU A 645 -0.08 5.54 13.84
C GLU A 645 -1.06 4.47 14.33
N ALA A 646 -0.58 3.53 15.16
CA ALA A 646 -1.40 2.49 15.77
C ALA A 646 -2.39 3.06 16.81
N GLY A 647 -1.99 3.99 17.66
CA GLY A 647 -2.89 4.60 18.65
C GLY A 647 -3.89 5.57 18.04
N VAL A 648 -3.55 6.25 16.93
CA VAL A 648 -4.55 6.98 16.13
C VAL A 648 -5.45 6.02 15.38
N ARG A 649 -4.93 4.91 14.88
CA ARG A 649 -5.77 3.86 14.32
C ARG A 649 -6.74 3.34 15.37
N ASP A 650 -6.30 3.08 16.59
CA ASP A 650 -7.14 2.64 17.71
C ASP A 650 -8.10 3.73 18.20
N LEU A 651 -7.68 5.00 18.21
CA LEU A 651 -8.56 6.13 18.51
C LEU A 651 -9.59 6.36 17.41
N LEU A 652 -9.22 6.16 16.14
CA LEU A 652 -10.13 6.20 15.00
C LEU A 652 -11.05 4.99 15.00
N LEU A 653 -10.58 3.81 15.44
CA LEU A 653 -11.39 2.62 15.64
C LEU A 653 -12.34 2.79 16.85
N SER A 654 -11.93 3.52 17.89
CA SER A 654 -12.75 3.83 19.06
C SER A 654 -13.71 5.00 18.83
N ARG A 655 -13.38 5.97 17.95
CA ARG A 655 -14.28 7.06 17.51
C ARG A 655 -15.17 6.68 16.32
N LYS A 656 -14.78 5.69 15.51
CA LYS A 656 -15.71 4.98 14.60
C LYS A 656 -16.82 4.24 15.34
N LYS A 657 -16.80 4.20 16.68
CA LYS A 657 -17.95 3.77 17.52
C LYS A 657 -19.07 4.81 17.65
N LYS A 658 -19.16 5.82 16.78
CA LYS A 658 -20.48 6.36 16.41
C LYS A 658 -20.86 5.79 15.04
N PRO A 659 -21.55 4.64 15.01
CA PRO A 659 -21.98 4.02 13.77
C PRO A 659 -23.04 4.88 13.10
N THR A 660 -22.93 5.08 11.79
CA THR A 660 -24.15 5.05 10.96
C THR A 660 -24.63 3.61 11.03
N ASN A 661 -25.51 3.30 11.98
CA ASN A 661 -26.19 2.02 12.08
C ASN A 661 -26.90 1.78 10.74
N MET A 662 -26.38 0.86 9.93
CA MET A 662 -27.14 0.37 8.78
C MET A 662 -28.30 -0.43 9.34
N GLN A 663 -29.53 -0.23 8.93
CA GLN A 663 -30.69 -0.85 9.61
C GLN A 663 -31.28 -1.96 8.77
N VAL A 664 -31.95 -2.91 9.39
CA VAL A 664 -32.71 -3.95 8.68
C VAL A 664 -34.18 -3.91 9.11
N LEU A 665 -35.05 -4.15 8.13
CA LEU A 665 -36.47 -4.38 8.33
C LEU A 665 -36.76 -5.82 7.90
N LEU A 666 -37.25 -6.65 8.82
CA LEU A 666 -37.74 -7.99 8.53
C LEU A 666 -39.25 -7.94 8.31
N VAL A 667 -39.67 -8.38 7.14
CA VAL A 667 -41.08 -8.41 6.72
C VAL A 667 -41.52 -9.85 6.45
N PRO A 668 -42.80 -10.19 6.66
CA PRO A 668 -43.31 -11.51 6.34
C PRO A 668 -43.14 -11.85 4.85
N TYR A 669 -42.90 -13.11 4.53
CA TYR A 669 -42.71 -13.54 3.15
C TYR A 669 -44.04 -13.51 2.36
N GLU A 670 -44.17 -12.62 1.35
CA GLU A 670 -45.35 -12.45 0.48
C GLU A 670 -45.16 -12.93 -0.98
N PRO A 671 -46.24 -13.22 -1.74
CA PRO A 671 -46.16 -13.70 -3.14
C PRO A 671 -45.40 -12.76 -4.08
N HIS A 672 -45.43 -11.45 -3.87
CA HIS A 672 -44.69 -10.52 -4.74
C HIS A 672 -43.17 -10.59 -4.55
N HIS A 673 -42.67 -11.21 -3.48
CA HIS A 673 -41.23 -11.42 -3.24
C HIS A 673 -40.63 -12.52 -4.13
N VAL A 674 -41.45 -13.48 -4.59
CA VAL A 674 -41.00 -14.64 -5.37
C VAL A 674 -40.27 -14.21 -6.63
N LEU A 675 -40.76 -13.19 -7.35
CA LEU A 675 -40.13 -12.72 -8.59
C LEU A 675 -38.69 -12.22 -8.41
N LYS A 676 -38.45 -11.48 -7.32
CA LYS A 676 -37.10 -10.95 -7.00
C LYS A 676 -36.17 -12.09 -6.58
N TYR A 677 -36.70 -13.01 -5.78
CA TYR A 677 -35.98 -14.19 -5.32
C TYR A 677 -35.60 -15.12 -6.47
N HIS A 678 -36.53 -15.39 -7.39
CA HIS A 678 -36.29 -16.13 -8.63
C HIS A 678 -35.17 -15.52 -9.46
N GLY A 679 -35.18 -14.19 -9.59
CA GLY A 679 -34.16 -13.45 -10.33
C GLY A 679 -32.74 -13.58 -9.75
N TRP A 680 -32.61 -13.79 -8.44
CA TRP A 680 -31.30 -14.04 -7.82
C TRP A 680 -30.74 -15.44 -8.09
N MET A 681 -31.61 -16.40 -8.42
CA MET A 681 -31.26 -17.81 -8.59
C MET A 681 -31.01 -18.22 -10.05
N GLN A 682 -31.16 -17.30 -11.02
CA GLN A 682 -30.99 -17.55 -12.46
C GLN A 682 -29.66 -16.99 -13.03
N ASP A 683 -29.11 -17.61 -14.07
CA ASP A 683 -27.93 -17.13 -14.79
C ASP A 683 -28.27 -15.83 -15.58
N PRO A 684 -27.49 -14.74 -15.45
CA PRO A 684 -27.74 -13.50 -16.19
C PRO A 684 -27.73 -13.65 -17.73
N VAL A 685 -27.23 -14.75 -18.29
CA VAL A 685 -27.19 -14.98 -19.75
C VAL A 685 -28.55 -15.43 -20.33
N THR A 686 -29.47 -15.99 -19.54
CA THR A 686 -30.75 -16.56 -20.03
C THR A 686 -31.96 -15.62 -19.93
N LEU A 687 -31.87 -14.47 -19.27
CA LEU A 687 -32.96 -13.50 -19.12
C LEU A 687 -33.10 -12.58 -20.35
N THR A 688 -33.57 -13.12 -21.48
CA THR A 688 -33.85 -12.33 -22.70
C THR A 688 -35.33 -12.29 -23.12
N SER A 689 -36.27 -12.71 -22.28
CA SER A 689 -37.70 -12.46 -22.52
C SER A 689 -38.53 -12.38 -21.23
N PRO A 690 -39.51 -11.45 -21.15
CA PRO A 690 -40.42 -11.36 -20.01
C PRO A 690 -41.31 -12.61 -19.96
N VAL A 691 -41.21 -13.38 -18.89
CA VAL A 691 -42.09 -14.53 -18.63
C VAL A 691 -43.43 -14.00 -18.10
N PRO A 692 -44.58 -14.31 -18.73
CA PRO A 692 -45.88 -13.89 -18.20
C PRO A 692 -46.20 -14.65 -16.91
N LEU A 693 -46.71 -13.93 -15.91
CA LEU A 693 -47.16 -14.50 -14.62
C LEU A 693 -48.34 -15.47 -14.83
N PRO A 694 -48.25 -16.76 -14.45
CA PRO A 694 -49.39 -17.69 -14.50
C PRO A 694 -50.55 -17.24 -13.60
N SER A 695 -51.78 -17.70 -13.85
CA SER A 695 -52.98 -17.33 -13.08
C SER A 695 -53.09 -17.97 -11.68
N ILE A 696 -52.03 -18.60 -11.18
CA ILE A 696 -51.99 -19.40 -9.93
C ILE A 696 -51.63 -18.52 -8.71
N PHE A 697 -51.31 -17.24 -8.90
CA PHE A 697 -50.83 -16.32 -7.87
C PHE A 697 -51.84 -15.89 -6.79
N PHE A 698 -53.10 -16.34 -6.83
CA PHE A 698 -54.19 -15.69 -6.07
C PHE A 698 -54.80 -16.46 -4.89
N ASP A 699 -54.42 -17.71 -4.62
CA ASP A 699 -54.99 -18.51 -3.52
C ASP A 699 -53.92 -18.98 -2.51
N LEU A 700 -53.20 -18.04 -1.90
CA LEU A 700 -52.35 -18.35 -0.75
C LEU A 700 -53.16 -18.41 0.55
N PRO A 701 -52.83 -19.34 1.48
CA PRO A 701 -53.41 -19.31 2.81
C PRO A 701 -53.08 -17.98 3.52
N PRO A 702 -54.03 -17.42 4.30
CA PRO A 702 -53.82 -16.15 5.00
C PRO A 702 -52.69 -16.27 6.02
N LEU A 703 -51.90 -15.20 6.15
CA LEU A 703 -50.86 -15.14 7.18
C LEU A 703 -51.49 -15.29 8.57
N PRO A 704 -50.93 -16.15 9.44
CA PRO A 704 -51.42 -16.26 10.81
C PRO A 704 -51.22 -14.93 11.57
N PRO A 705 -52.03 -14.61 12.59
CA PRO A 705 -52.03 -13.30 13.25
C PRO A 705 -50.67 -12.84 13.79
N ARG A 706 -49.78 -13.76 14.19
CA ARG A 706 -48.42 -13.45 14.66
C ARG A 706 -47.49 -12.95 13.55
N PHE A 707 -47.76 -13.35 12.31
CA PHE A 707 -47.02 -12.94 11.12
C PHE A 707 -47.51 -11.60 10.56
N CYS A 708 -48.54 -10.99 11.14
CA CYS A 708 -48.98 -9.65 10.77
C CYS A 708 -48.14 -8.56 11.47
N ARG A 709 -46.83 -8.81 11.68
CA ARG A 709 -45.87 -7.86 12.25
C ARG A 709 -44.59 -7.88 11.45
N CYS A 710 -44.01 -6.69 11.24
CA CYS A 710 -42.66 -6.51 10.73
C CYS A 710 -41.76 -6.05 11.87
N ILE A 711 -40.47 -6.37 11.76
CA ILE A 711 -39.50 -6.22 12.85
C ILE A 711 -38.37 -5.36 12.35
N TYR A 712 -37.96 -4.36 13.11
CA TYR A 712 -36.84 -3.49 12.78
C TYR A 712 -35.72 -3.62 13.80
N HIS A 713 -34.48 -3.64 13.32
CA HIS A 713 -33.28 -3.71 14.14
C HIS A 713 -32.11 -2.91 13.52
N PRO A 714 -31.36 -2.10 14.29
CA PRO A 714 -30.17 -1.41 13.80
C PRO A 714 -28.95 -2.34 13.75
N ALA A 715 -28.18 -2.33 12.67
CA ALA A 715 -27.02 -3.20 12.49
C ALA A 715 -25.76 -2.67 13.17
N TYR A 716 -24.95 -3.63 13.63
CA TYR A 716 -23.59 -3.43 14.07
C TYR A 716 -22.59 -3.86 12.97
N SER A 717 -21.66 -2.98 12.62
CA SER A 717 -20.68 -3.22 11.55
C SER A 717 -19.63 -4.27 11.92
N VAL A 718 -19.41 -5.25 11.03
CA VAL A 718 -18.22 -6.11 10.93
C VAL A 718 -17.55 -5.87 9.57
N ARG A 719 -16.21 -5.93 9.49
CA ARG A 719 -15.44 -5.64 8.26
C ARG A 719 -15.88 -6.49 7.06
N PRO A 720 -15.84 -5.93 5.84
CA PRO A 720 -16.15 -6.68 4.62
C PRO A 720 -14.96 -7.58 4.20
N PRO A 721 -15.25 -8.80 3.72
CA PRO A 721 -14.34 -9.61 2.92
C PRO A 721 -14.47 -9.26 1.43
N ALA A 722 -13.62 -9.85 0.58
CA ALA A 722 -13.58 -9.59 -0.86
C ALA A 722 -14.89 -10.01 -1.56
N PRO A 723 -15.28 -9.38 -2.69
CA PRO A 723 -16.54 -9.69 -3.35
C PRO A 723 -16.52 -11.13 -3.91
N PRO A 724 -17.49 -11.98 -3.54
CA PRO A 724 -17.59 -13.34 -4.06
C PRO A 724 -17.98 -13.35 -5.56
N THR A 725 -17.49 -14.35 -6.29
CA THR A 725 -17.86 -14.63 -7.68
C THR A 725 -19.28 -15.22 -7.75
N LEU A 726 -19.93 -15.22 -8.93
CA LEU A 726 -21.28 -15.80 -9.10
C LEU A 726 -21.31 -17.29 -8.70
N GLN A 727 -20.21 -17.99 -8.92
CA GLN A 727 -20.04 -19.40 -8.59
C GLN A 727 -20.00 -19.61 -7.07
N ASP A 728 -19.31 -18.72 -6.35
CA ASP A 728 -19.28 -18.71 -4.87
C ASP A 728 -20.68 -18.50 -4.26
N ILE A 729 -21.61 -17.85 -5.00
CA ILE A 729 -23.01 -17.66 -4.57
C ILE A 729 -23.81 -18.95 -4.75
N GLN A 730 -23.64 -19.65 -5.86
CA GLN A 730 -24.37 -20.89 -6.17
C GLN A 730 -23.87 -22.06 -5.31
N GLU A 731 -22.58 -22.10 -5.00
CA GLU A 731 -21.99 -23.08 -4.10
C GLU A 731 -22.48 -22.90 -2.65
N ALA A 732 -22.83 -21.67 -2.24
CA ALA A 732 -23.34 -21.36 -0.91
C ALA A 732 -24.83 -21.67 -0.68
N THR A 733 -25.67 -21.78 -1.73
CA THR A 733 -27.14 -21.82 -1.58
C THR A 733 -27.82 -23.17 -1.86
N ALA A 734 -27.05 -24.22 -2.16
CA ALA A 734 -27.50 -25.63 -2.23
C ALA A 734 -28.85 -25.91 -2.93
N SER A 735 -29.26 -25.08 -3.90
CA SER A 735 -30.53 -25.22 -4.60
C SER A 735 -30.26 -25.27 -6.10
N GLU A 736 -30.74 -26.33 -6.76
CA GLU A 736 -30.81 -26.36 -8.23
C GLU A 736 -31.71 -25.21 -8.73
N PRO A 737 -31.49 -24.66 -9.94
CA PRO A 737 -32.35 -23.62 -10.48
C PRO A 737 -33.79 -24.16 -10.65
N LEU A 738 -34.67 -23.73 -9.77
CA LEU A 738 -36.09 -24.08 -9.79
C LEU A 738 -36.83 -23.25 -10.84
N SER A 739 -37.88 -23.81 -11.43
CA SER A 739 -38.85 -23.04 -12.20
C SER A 739 -39.66 -22.12 -11.29
N LEU A 740 -40.22 -21.04 -11.86
CA LEU A 740 -41.07 -20.10 -11.12
C LEU A 740 -42.28 -20.80 -10.45
N GLU A 741 -42.80 -21.87 -11.07
CA GLU A 741 -43.88 -22.69 -10.50
C GLU A 741 -43.41 -23.52 -9.29
N GLU A 742 -42.20 -24.06 -9.33
CA GLU A 742 -41.61 -24.81 -8.22
C GLU A 742 -41.24 -23.89 -7.04
N GLU A 743 -40.73 -22.68 -7.31
CA GLU A 743 -40.48 -21.68 -6.25
C GLU A 743 -41.77 -21.24 -5.57
N TYR A 744 -42.85 -21.05 -6.33
CA TYR A 744 -44.16 -20.73 -5.79
C TYR A 744 -44.75 -21.91 -4.99
N SER A 745 -44.55 -23.15 -5.45
CA SER A 745 -44.94 -24.35 -4.69
C SER A 745 -44.18 -24.47 -3.37
N ASN A 746 -42.88 -24.14 -3.37
CA ASN A 746 -42.07 -24.06 -2.15
C ASN A 746 -42.56 -22.95 -1.21
N GLN A 747 -43.00 -21.81 -1.75
CA GLN A 747 -43.60 -20.75 -0.95
C GLN A 747 -44.87 -21.23 -0.22
N ILE A 748 -45.77 -21.94 -0.92
CA ILE A 748 -46.98 -22.48 -0.31
C ILE A 748 -46.62 -23.46 0.81
N SER A 749 -45.63 -24.33 0.57
CA SER A 749 -45.19 -25.30 1.58
C SER A 749 -44.59 -24.62 2.81
N TRP A 750 -43.80 -23.55 2.64
CA TRP A 750 -43.23 -22.79 3.76
C TRP A 750 -44.28 -22.03 4.56
N ARG A 751 -45.32 -21.50 3.92
CA ARG A 751 -46.45 -20.84 4.61
C ARG A 751 -47.32 -21.82 5.40
N ALA A 752 -47.45 -23.05 4.90
CA ALA A 752 -48.24 -24.10 5.53
C ALA A 752 -47.47 -24.83 6.64
N ALA A 753 -46.13 -24.87 6.56
CA ALA A 753 -45.23 -25.50 7.52
C ALA A 753 -45.44 -24.97 8.94
N SER A 754 -45.60 -25.88 9.89
CA SER A 754 -45.79 -25.56 11.32
C SER A 754 -44.47 -25.45 12.09
N ASP A 755 -43.40 -25.92 11.46
CA ASP A 755 -42.04 -26.09 11.95
C ASP A 755 -41.04 -25.13 11.26
N LYS A 756 -41.51 -24.26 10.35
CA LYS A 756 -40.68 -23.27 9.65
C LYS A 756 -41.22 -21.85 9.79
N LEU A 757 -40.32 -20.89 9.93
CA LEU A 757 -40.57 -19.45 10.02
C LEU A 757 -39.63 -18.72 9.06
N THR A 758 -40.17 -17.91 8.15
CA THR A 758 -39.38 -17.18 7.14
C THR A 758 -39.71 -15.69 7.16
N PHE A 759 -38.68 -14.85 7.20
CA PHE A 759 -38.77 -13.40 6.99
C PHE A 759 -37.89 -12.97 5.82
N ILE A 760 -38.36 -11.95 5.09
CA ILE A 760 -37.57 -11.25 4.08
C ILE A 760 -36.79 -10.11 4.74
N VAL A 761 -35.52 -9.99 4.37
CA VAL A 761 -34.64 -8.91 4.83
C VAL A 761 -34.73 -7.75 3.85
N CYS A 762 -35.24 -6.61 4.32
CA CYS A 762 -35.37 -5.37 3.57
C CYS A 762 -34.49 -4.25 4.14
N LEU A 763 -34.06 -3.34 3.27
CA LEU A 763 -33.48 -2.06 3.68
C LEU A 763 -34.58 -1.07 4.06
N PRO A 764 -34.51 -0.44 5.24
CA PRO A 764 -35.51 0.55 5.63
C PRO A 764 -35.30 1.86 4.86
N LEU A 765 -36.41 2.53 4.56
CA LEU A 765 -36.43 3.84 3.92
C LEU A 765 -36.08 5.00 4.87
N ALA A 766 -36.35 4.81 6.15
CA ALA A 766 -36.09 5.77 7.21
C ALA A 766 -34.84 5.38 7.99
N THR A 767 -34.02 6.36 8.35
CA THR A 767 -32.78 6.18 9.12
C THR A 767 -33.01 6.25 10.64
N ASP A 768 -34.25 6.43 11.11
CA ASP A 768 -34.60 6.53 12.53
C ASP A 768 -35.85 5.68 12.81
N ALA A 769 -35.82 4.90 13.88
CA ALA A 769 -36.91 4.04 14.32
C ALA A 769 -38.19 4.85 14.63
N ALA A 770 -38.04 6.07 15.15
CA ALA A 770 -39.15 6.96 15.46
C ALA A 770 -39.90 7.46 14.20
N ALA A 771 -39.29 7.31 13.02
CA ALA A 771 -39.85 7.71 11.74
C ALA A 771 -40.51 6.55 10.96
N LEU A 772 -40.43 5.31 11.47
CA LEU A 772 -41.16 4.18 10.90
C LEU A 772 -42.66 4.37 11.08
N PRO A 773 -43.48 4.09 10.06
CA PRO A 773 -44.92 4.12 10.21
C PRO A 773 -45.37 3.03 11.19
N THR A 774 -46.45 3.27 11.95
CA THR A 774 -47.02 2.27 12.88
C THR A 774 -47.68 1.08 12.15
N LEU A 775 -47.85 1.18 10.84
CA LEU A 775 -48.45 0.18 9.95
C LEU A 775 -47.69 0.16 8.61
N ILE A 776 -47.19 -1.01 8.21
CA ILE A 776 -46.62 -1.27 6.89
C ILE A 776 -47.60 -2.17 6.13
N ARG A 777 -47.93 -1.82 4.88
CA ARG A 777 -48.73 -2.69 4.00
C ARG A 777 -47.82 -3.38 2.99
N GLY A 778 -48.16 -4.63 2.61
CA GLY A 778 -47.35 -5.48 1.72
C GLY A 778 -47.31 -5.08 0.24
N ASP A 779 -47.60 -3.81 -0.04
CA ASP A 779 -47.50 -3.14 -1.35
C ASP A 779 -46.87 -1.75 -1.20
N THR A 780 -46.35 -1.42 -0.01
CA THR A 780 -45.71 -0.13 0.26
C THR A 780 -44.25 -0.14 -0.15
N LEU A 781 -43.68 1.06 -0.28
CA LEU A 781 -42.27 1.24 -0.65
C LEU A 781 -41.30 0.49 0.28
N TYR A 782 -41.66 0.27 1.56
CA TYR A 782 -40.85 -0.49 2.54
C TYR A 782 -40.72 -1.98 2.23
N ASP A 783 -41.68 -2.55 1.49
CA ASP A 783 -41.80 -3.97 1.16
C ASP A 783 -41.76 -4.18 -0.37
N SER A 784 -40.99 -3.33 -1.05
CA SER A 784 -40.83 -3.35 -2.50
C SER A 784 -39.59 -4.12 -2.94
N ALA A 785 -39.63 -4.67 -4.16
CA ALA A 785 -38.55 -5.48 -4.73
C ALA A 785 -37.17 -4.78 -4.81
N ASP A 786 -37.15 -3.45 -4.73
CA ASP A 786 -35.92 -2.65 -4.73
C ASP A 786 -35.23 -2.58 -3.37
N HIS A 787 -35.93 -2.91 -2.27
CA HIS A 787 -35.38 -2.91 -0.92
C HIS A 787 -35.10 -4.30 -0.36
N ILE A 788 -35.63 -5.35 -0.98
CA ILE A 788 -35.37 -6.74 -0.61
C ILE A 788 -33.90 -7.06 -0.91
N VAL A 789 -33.17 -7.53 0.10
CA VAL A 789 -31.74 -7.88 0.00
C VAL A 789 -31.42 -9.32 0.34
N GLY A 790 -32.38 -10.06 0.91
CA GLY A 790 -32.22 -11.47 1.28
C GLY A 790 -33.38 -11.99 2.12
N ASP A 791 -33.16 -13.11 2.80
CA ASP A 791 -34.14 -13.77 3.67
C ASP A 791 -33.45 -14.44 4.87
N VAL A 792 -34.21 -14.62 5.94
CA VAL A 792 -33.79 -15.33 7.15
C VAL A 792 -34.86 -16.35 7.54
N ASN A 793 -34.42 -17.58 7.75
CA ASN A 793 -35.26 -18.73 8.06
C ASN A 793 -34.96 -19.27 9.46
N PHE A 794 -35.98 -19.81 10.10
CA PHE A 794 -35.89 -20.52 11.36
C PHE A 794 -36.70 -21.81 11.28
N PHE A 795 -36.07 -22.94 11.56
CA PHE A 795 -36.66 -24.27 11.52
C PHE A 795 -36.69 -24.88 12.93
N LEU A 796 -37.70 -25.69 13.23
CA LEU A 796 -37.83 -26.41 14.48
C LEU A 796 -37.66 -27.91 14.24
N HIS A 797 -36.71 -28.51 14.94
CA HIS A 797 -36.41 -29.94 14.89
C HIS A 797 -36.64 -30.57 16.26
N ASP A 798 -37.07 -31.83 16.27
CA ASP A 798 -37.07 -32.63 17.50
C ASP A 798 -35.61 -32.87 17.94
N TYR A 799 -35.35 -32.79 19.24
CA TYR A 799 -34.01 -33.01 19.80
C TYR A 799 -33.64 -34.49 19.69
N ASP A 800 -32.53 -34.81 19.01
CA ASP A 800 -32.00 -36.17 18.85
C ASP A 800 -30.71 -36.37 19.68
N PRO A 801 -30.77 -37.02 20.86
CA PRO A 801 -29.60 -37.17 21.74
C PRO A 801 -28.35 -37.73 21.04
N ASP A 802 -28.52 -38.64 20.07
CA ASP A 802 -27.41 -39.25 19.33
C ASP A 802 -26.76 -38.30 18.29
N GLU A 803 -27.45 -37.23 17.90
CA GLU A 803 -26.93 -36.18 17.00
C GLU A 803 -26.36 -34.96 17.77
N TYR A 804 -26.62 -34.85 19.08
CA TYR A 804 -26.35 -33.63 19.87
C TYR A 804 -25.49 -33.83 21.14
N ASP A 805 -25.18 -35.06 21.58
CA ASP A 805 -24.26 -35.36 22.70
C ASP A 805 -23.00 -36.09 22.18
N TYR A 806 -21.90 -35.36 21.96
CA TYR A 806 -20.58 -35.94 21.61
C TYR A 806 -19.40 -35.34 22.39
N ASP A 807 -19.66 -34.58 23.45
CA ASP A 807 -18.60 -33.95 24.26
C ASP A 807 -18.81 -34.25 25.76
N ASP A 808 -18.47 -35.46 26.20
CA ASP A 808 -18.03 -35.67 27.60
C ASP A 808 -17.15 -36.93 27.73
N ASP A 809 -15.93 -36.88 27.18
CA ASP A 809 -14.91 -37.92 27.36
C ASP A 809 -13.84 -37.54 28.41
N ASP A 810 -14.07 -36.49 29.23
CA ASP A 810 -13.12 -36.03 30.27
C ASP A 810 -13.71 -36.00 31.70
N ALA A 811 -14.76 -36.78 32.00
CA ALA A 811 -15.22 -37.03 33.36
C ALA A 811 -14.79 -38.41 33.86
N GLN A 812 -13.70 -38.42 34.60
CA GLN A 812 -13.15 -39.56 35.31
C GLN A 812 -14.09 -40.02 36.45
N ASP A 813 -14.31 -41.33 36.52
CA ASP A 813 -14.75 -42.16 37.66
C ASP A 813 -15.54 -41.46 38.77
N ASP A 814 -16.85 -41.74 38.87
CA ASP A 814 -17.44 -42.23 40.12
C ASP A 814 -18.78 -42.95 39.84
N ASP A 815 -18.79 -44.21 40.28
CA ASP A 815 -19.91 -45.15 40.35
C ASP A 815 -20.94 -44.65 41.38
N ASP A 816 -22.19 -44.39 40.96
CA ASP A 816 -23.38 -44.46 41.81
C ASP A 816 -24.68 -44.33 40.99
N GLY A 817 -25.45 -45.42 40.95
CA GLY A 817 -26.91 -45.37 41.15
C GLY A 817 -27.81 -44.79 40.05
N TYR A 818 -28.47 -45.68 39.31
CA TYR A 818 -29.75 -45.54 38.62
C TYR A 818 -30.65 -44.37 39.11
N ASP A 819 -30.78 -43.30 38.32
CA ASP A 819 -31.96 -42.44 38.38
C ASP A 819 -32.32 -41.81 37.01
N SER A 820 -33.62 -41.81 36.77
CA SER A 820 -34.43 -41.29 35.67
C SER A 820 -33.95 -40.02 34.93
N SER A 821 -33.63 -40.11 33.63
CA SER A 821 -33.63 -38.91 32.77
C SER A 821 -34.04 -39.10 31.30
N ASP A 822 -34.15 -40.33 30.78
CA ASP A 822 -34.63 -40.53 29.40
C ASP A 822 -36.12 -40.22 29.20
N GLU A 823 -36.92 -40.19 30.29
CA GLU A 823 -38.32 -39.72 30.23
C GLU A 823 -38.46 -38.18 30.38
N GLU A 824 -37.42 -37.45 30.77
CA GLU A 824 -37.45 -35.96 30.91
C GLU A 824 -37.05 -35.20 29.64
N ARG A 825 -36.48 -35.89 28.64
CA ARG A 825 -36.05 -35.30 27.35
C ARG A 825 -37.13 -35.37 26.25
N ASP A 826 -38.26 -36.05 26.50
CA ASP A 826 -39.39 -36.17 25.55
C ASP A 826 -40.10 -34.81 25.38
N GLY A 827 -39.86 -34.15 24.24
CA GLY A 827 -40.45 -32.83 23.90
C GLY A 827 -39.46 -31.66 23.82
N TRP A 828 -38.14 -31.92 23.86
CA TRP A 828 -37.15 -30.88 23.58
C TRP A 828 -37.06 -30.60 22.08
N LEU A 829 -36.95 -29.32 21.73
CA LEU A 829 -36.77 -28.86 20.36
C LEU A 829 -35.46 -28.10 20.21
N VAL A 830 -34.88 -28.20 19.02
CA VAL A 830 -33.73 -27.41 18.57
C VAL A 830 -34.16 -26.53 17.42
N GLY A 831 -33.79 -25.25 17.50
CA GLY A 831 -34.07 -24.27 16.46
C GLY A 831 -32.90 -24.11 15.50
N GLU A 832 -33.07 -24.38 14.21
CA GLU A 832 -32.05 -24.12 13.20
C GLU A 832 -32.26 -22.75 12.54
N VAL A 833 -31.23 -21.90 12.52
CA VAL A 833 -31.25 -20.59 11.86
C VAL A 833 -30.48 -20.66 10.54
N ASP A 834 -31.09 -20.17 9.47
CA ASP A 834 -30.46 -20.01 8.17
C ASP A 834 -30.63 -18.56 7.67
N ILE A 835 -29.59 -17.99 7.08
CA ILE A 835 -29.54 -16.58 6.66
C ILE A 835 -28.87 -16.44 5.31
N MET A 836 -29.56 -15.77 4.38
CA MET A 836 -29.04 -15.46 3.07
C MET A 836 -29.17 -13.97 2.77
N ILE A 837 -28.05 -13.32 2.43
CA ILE A 837 -28.03 -11.97 1.84
C ILE A 837 -27.74 -12.11 0.36
N ALA A 838 -28.78 -12.27 -0.45
CA ALA A 838 -28.67 -12.52 -1.88
C ALA A 838 -28.08 -11.32 -2.64
N GLU A 839 -28.44 -10.08 -2.28
CA GLU A 839 -27.99 -8.87 -2.95
C GLU A 839 -26.50 -8.58 -2.72
N ARG A 840 -25.70 -8.58 -3.79
CA ARG A 840 -24.23 -8.46 -3.71
C ARG A 840 -23.76 -7.18 -3.03
N ALA A 841 -24.43 -6.06 -3.32
CA ALA A 841 -24.07 -4.77 -2.74
C ALA A 841 -24.23 -4.73 -1.20
N SER A 842 -25.02 -5.64 -0.64
CA SER A 842 -25.43 -5.69 0.76
C SER A 842 -24.60 -6.66 1.61
N ARG A 843 -23.79 -7.53 0.99
CA ARG A 843 -22.92 -8.49 1.68
C ARG A 843 -21.74 -7.80 2.38
N GLY A 844 -21.30 -8.37 3.51
CA GLY A 844 -20.17 -7.85 4.28
C GLY A 844 -20.43 -6.52 5.00
N ARG A 845 -21.69 -6.03 5.03
CA ARG A 845 -22.07 -4.77 5.69
C ARG A 845 -22.75 -4.94 7.06
N GLY A 846 -22.74 -6.16 7.61
CA GLY A 846 -23.37 -6.47 8.90
C GLY A 846 -24.87 -6.78 8.83
N MET A 847 -25.48 -6.82 7.65
CA MET A 847 -26.93 -7.06 7.48
C MET A 847 -27.37 -8.45 7.96
N GLY A 848 -26.61 -9.50 7.62
CA GLY A 848 -26.91 -10.85 8.11
C GLY A 848 -26.90 -10.93 9.64
N LYS A 849 -25.98 -10.21 10.31
CA LYS A 849 -25.90 -10.19 11.77
C LYS A 849 -27.15 -9.53 12.35
N ALA A 850 -27.54 -8.38 11.80
CA ALA A 850 -28.71 -7.65 12.25
C ALA A 850 -30.02 -8.42 12.05
N ALA A 851 -30.15 -9.10 10.90
CA ALA A 851 -31.30 -9.95 10.61
C ALA A 851 -31.41 -11.12 11.61
N VAL A 852 -30.28 -11.79 11.91
CA VAL A 852 -30.26 -12.86 12.91
C VAL A 852 -30.55 -12.33 14.31
N CYS A 853 -29.95 -11.20 14.74
CA CYS A 853 -30.26 -10.59 16.04
C CYS A 853 -31.76 -10.25 16.17
N ALA A 854 -32.36 -9.65 15.14
CA ALA A 854 -33.79 -9.33 15.12
C ALA A 854 -34.67 -10.58 15.21
N LEU A 855 -34.31 -11.63 14.45
CA LEU A 855 -35.01 -12.92 14.48
C LEU A 855 -34.95 -13.56 15.87
N LEU A 856 -33.77 -13.58 16.51
CA LEU A 856 -33.57 -14.18 17.82
C LEU A 856 -34.34 -13.43 18.93
N VAL A 857 -34.38 -12.09 18.87
CA VAL A 857 -35.20 -11.29 19.78
C VAL A 857 -36.70 -11.57 19.56
N TYR A 858 -37.15 -11.68 18.31
CA TYR A 858 -38.53 -12.05 17.99
C TYR A 858 -38.89 -13.45 18.53
N ILE A 859 -38.04 -14.44 18.30
CA ILE A 859 -38.23 -15.80 18.82
C ILE A 859 -38.31 -15.74 20.35
N HIS A 860 -37.39 -15.07 21.03
CA HIS A 860 -37.40 -14.95 22.49
C HIS A 860 -38.71 -14.32 23.01
N ARG A 861 -39.21 -13.26 22.38
CA ARG A 861 -40.48 -12.60 22.77
C ARG A 861 -41.72 -13.45 22.50
N HIS A 862 -41.70 -14.29 21.46
CA HIS A 862 -42.87 -15.02 20.97
C HIS A 862 -42.78 -16.55 21.07
N VAL A 863 -41.74 -17.11 21.71
CA VAL A 863 -41.42 -18.55 21.73
C VAL A 863 -42.61 -19.41 22.19
N ARG A 864 -43.33 -18.98 23.24
CA ARG A 864 -44.51 -19.71 23.75
C ARG A 864 -45.63 -19.83 22.72
N GLY A 865 -45.85 -18.76 21.94
CA GLY A 865 -46.84 -18.75 20.86
C GLY A 865 -46.39 -19.54 19.63
N LEU A 866 -45.09 -19.51 19.33
CA LEU A 866 -44.49 -20.30 18.25
C LEU A 866 -44.69 -21.80 18.48
N LEU A 867 -44.33 -22.27 19.68
CA LEU A 867 -44.45 -23.68 20.10
C LEU A 867 -45.90 -24.16 20.17
N ALA A 868 -46.81 -23.36 20.73
CA ALA A 868 -48.23 -23.73 20.84
C ALA A 868 -48.95 -23.90 19.49
N GLU A 869 -48.54 -23.17 18.45
CA GLU A 869 -49.10 -23.33 17.09
C GLU A 869 -48.51 -24.53 16.36
N GLY A 870 -47.22 -24.82 16.57
CA GLY A 870 -46.57 -26.04 16.10
C GLY A 870 -47.34 -27.27 16.56
N ASP A 871 -47.63 -27.34 17.86
CA ASP A 871 -48.42 -28.42 18.47
C ASP A 871 -49.87 -28.49 17.96
N ALA A 872 -50.48 -27.34 17.63
CA ALA A 872 -51.86 -27.26 17.15
C ALA A 872 -52.04 -27.75 15.70
N ARG A 873 -50.98 -27.76 14.89
CA ARG A 873 -50.99 -28.18 13.48
C ARG A 873 -50.53 -29.62 13.25
N LEU A 874 -50.00 -30.30 14.26
CA LEU A 874 -49.65 -31.73 14.19
C LEU A 874 -50.90 -32.63 13.97
N PRO A 875 -50.79 -33.72 13.19
CA PRO A 875 -51.85 -34.72 13.02
C PRO A 875 -52.35 -35.27 14.36
N PRO A 876 -53.65 -35.59 14.53
CA PRO A 876 -54.20 -36.09 15.79
C PRO A 876 -53.47 -37.31 16.38
N SER A 877 -52.84 -38.14 15.53
CA SER A 877 -52.09 -39.33 15.92
C SER A 877 -50.75 -39.05 16.63
N LEU A 878 -50.21 -37.83 16.49
CA LEU A 878 -48.95 -37.40 17.12
C LEU A 878 -49.17 -36.48 18.33
N ARG A 879 -50.42 -36.16 18.67
CA ARG A 879 -50.78 -35.37 19.86
C ARG A 879 -50.80 -36.28 21.08
N ARG A 880 -49.68 -36.44 21.79
CA ARG A 880 -49.64 -37.20 23.05
C ARG A 880 -50.42 -36.46 24.16
N GLY A 881 -51.40 -37.15 24.75
CA GLY A 881 -52.02 -36.80 26.03
C GLY A 881 -53.46 -36.26 25.99
N SER A 882 -54.47 -37.15 26.00
CA SER A 882 -55.74 -36.83 26.64
C SER A 882 -56.43 -38.09 27.17
N THR A 883 -56.52 -38.23 28.49
CA THR A 883 -57.58 -39.00 29.14
C THR A 883 -58.26 -38.15 30.22
N ALA A 884 -59.58 -38.03 30.07
CA ALA A 884 -60.63 -37.77 31.06
C ALA A 884 -60.85 -36.36 31.68
N SER A 885 -61.91 -35.72 31.18
CA SER A 885 -63.10 -35.24 31.91
C SER A 885 -62.95 -34.28 33.11
N ARG A 886 -63.45 -33.04 32.97
CA ARG A 886 -64.65 -32.55 33.70
C ARG A 886 -65.06 -31.13 33.26
N THR A 887 -66.37 -30.96 33.18
CA THR A 887 -67.16 -29.76 32.92
C THR A 887 -67.06 -28.71 34.03
N SER A 888 -66.96 -27.42 33.68
CA SER A 888 -67.85 -26.38 34.25
C SER A 888 -67.71 -25.03 33.52
N SER A 889 -68.86 -24.38 33.42
CA SER A 889 -69.19 -23.05 32.89
C SER A 889 -68.44 -21.89 33.56
N ILE A 890 -68.24 -20.78 32.83
CA ILE A 890 -68.61 -19.40 33.26
C ILE A 890 -68.55 -18.42 32.09
N SER A 891 -69.43 -17.44 32.19
CA SER A 891 -69.87 -16.38 31.28
C SER A 891 -68.99 -15.13 31.21
N SER A 892 -69.09 -14.43 30.07
CA SER A 892 -69.06 -12.97 29.81
C SER A 892 -68.49 -12.00 30.87
N ALA A 893 -67.53 -11.16 30.48
CA ALA A 893 -67.71 -9.70 30.33
C ALA A 893 -66.40 -8.95 29.93
N ASN A 894 -66.62 -7.77 29.36
CA ASN A 894 -65.70 -6.84 28.68
C ASN A 894 -64.58 -6.18 29.53
N ALA A 895 -63.50 -5.85 28.80
CA ALA A 895 -62.75 -4.59 28.73
C ALA A 895 -62.06 -4.00 29.99
N ALA A 896 -60.74 -3.81 29.91
CA ALA A 896 -60.08 -2.52 29.65
C ALA A 896 -58.56 -2.62 29.85
N ALA A 897 -57.82 -1.75 29.18
CA ALA A 897 -56.36 -1.67 29.15
C ALA A 897 -55.74 -1.24 30.48
N THR A 898 -54.57 -1.81 30.82
CA THR A 898 -53.49 -1.16 31.59
C THR A 898 -52.16 -1.89 31.41
N THR A 899 -51.10 -1.10 31.57
CA THR A 899 -49.66 -1.27 31.34
C THR A 899 -48.90 -2.09 32.39
N ASP A 900 -47.77 -2.66 31.94
CA ASP A 900 -46.53 -3.08 32.62
C ASP A 900 -46.54 -3.94 33.90
N ALA A 901 -45.79 -5.04 33.79
CA ALA A 901 -45.18 -5.88 34.83
C ALA A 901 -46.12 -6.60 35.82
N ASP A 902 -46.43 -7.86 35.52
CA ASP A 902 -46.41 -8.94 36.52
C ASP A 902 -46.35 -10.31 35.84
N TRP A 903 -45.31 -11.06 36.18
CA TRP A 903 -45.21 -12.49 35.93
C TRP A 903 -46.04 -13.21 37.00
N LEU A 904 -47.28 -13.64 36.71
CA LEU A 904 -47.93 -14.82 37.32
C LEU A 904 -49.33 -15.10 36.73
N ASP A 905 -49.55 -16.39 36.45
CA ASP A 905 -50.82 -17.11 36.28
C ASP A 905 -51.80 -16.77 35.14
N VAL A 906 -51.65 -17.51 34.03
CA VAL A 906 -52.80 -18.08 33.33
C VAL A 906 -52.57 -19.59 33.16
N ASN A 907 -53.36 -20.37 33.91
CA ASN A 907 -53.43 -21.83 33.88
C ASN A 907 -53.77 -22.37 32.47
N LEU A 908 -52.79 -22.96 31.79
CA LEU A 908 -52.99 -23.94 30.72
C LEU A 908 -52.61 -25.32 31.24
N ALA A 909 -53.48 -25.88 32.08
CA ALA A 909 -53.31 -27.24 32.61
C ALA A 909 -53.54 -28.29 31.50
N GLY A 910 -52.53 -29.12 31.22
CA GLY A 910 -52.72 -30.46 30.66
C GLY A 910 -52.23 -30.75 29.24
N ARG A 911 -51.25 -30.03 28.68
CA ARG A 911 -50.52 -30.47 27.47
C ARG A 911 -49.03 -30.54 27.77
N ALA A 912 -48.38 -31.66 27.44
CA ALA A 912 -46.92 -31.76 27.48
C ALA A 912 -46.34 -30.63 26.62
N GLN A 913 -45.70 -29.67 27.27
CA GLN A 913 -45.28 -28.43 26.63
C GLN A 913 -43.90 -28.66 26.05
N ARG A 914 -43.78 -28.74 24.73
CA ARG A 914 -42.47 -28.79 24.08
C ARG A 914 -41.65 -27.57 24.49
N SER A 915 -40.34 -27.72 24.67
CA SER A 915 -39.45 -26.65 25.11
C SER A 915 -38.30 -26.48 24.12
N LEU A 916 -38.05 -25.25 23.66
CA LEU A 916 -36.90 -24.92 22.82
C LEU A 916 -35.67 -24.79 23.71
N ARG A 917 -34.67 -25.66 23.54
CA ARG A 917 -33.48 -25.72 24.42
C ARG A 917 -32.21 -25.20 23.78
N GLY A 918 -32.08 -25.28 22.46
CA GLY A 918 -30.87 -24.85 21.76
C GLY A 918 -31.14 -24.28 20.40
N LEU A 919 -30.17 -23.52 19.90
CA LEU A 919 -30.13 -22.97 18.56
C LEU A 919 -28.94 -23.57 17.82
N ILE A 920 -29.13 -23.93 16.56
CA ILE A 920 -28.06 -24.43 15.69
C ILE A 920 -28.02 -23.70 14.36
N VAL A 921 -26.87 -23.82 13.69
CA VAL A 921 -26.64 -23.37 12.33
C VAL A 921 -25.73 -24.38 11.65
N ARG A 922 -26.05 -24.75 10.42
CA ARG A 922 -25.18 -25.56 9.56
C ARG A 922 -24.51 -24.66 8.52
N ILE A 923 -23.18 -24.72 8.42
CA ILE A 923 -22.38 -23.82 7.58
C ILE A 923 -21.44 -24.64 6.70
N LYS A 924 -21.46 -24.45 5.38
CA LYS A 924 -20.53 -25.15 4.48
C LYS A 924 -19.06 -24.88 4.80
N GLU A 925 -18.24 -25.92 4.70
CA GLU A 925 -16.79 -25.87 4.83
C GLU A 925 -16.21 -24.89 3.79
N GLY A 926 -15.50 -23.86 4.28
CA GLY A 926 -14.97 -22.75 3.46
C GLY A 926 -15.77 -21.44 3.52
N ASN A 927 -16.96 -21.42 4.11
CA ASN A 927 -17.70 -20.16 4.34
C ASN A 927 -17.26 -19.49 5.66
N ASP A 928 -16.02 -18.99 5.67
CA ASP A 928 -15.39 -18.37 6.83
C ASP A 928 -16.15 -17.14 7.35
N ASP A 929 -16.90 -16.46 6.48
CA ASP A 929 -17.65 -15.26 6.83
C ASP A 929 -18.90 -15.56 7.65
N SER A 930 -19.69 -16.56 7.25
CA SER A 930 -20.82 -17.04 8.05
C SER A 930 -20.33 -17.65 9.36
N ARG A 931 -19.22 -18.39 9.34
CA ARG A 931 -18.61 -18.93 10.57
C ARG A 931 -18.20 -17.82 11.54
N ALA A 932 -17.51 -16.79 11.05
CA ALA A 932 -17.10 -15.63 11.86
C ALA A 932 -18.30 -14.79 12.36
N LEU A 933 -19.41 -14.78 11.61
CA LEU A 933 -20.66 -14.13 12.01
C LEU A 933 -21.29 -14.83 13.21
N PHE A 934 -21.54 -16.13 13.12
CA PHE A 934 -22.20 -16.89 14.19
C PHE A 934 -21.33 -17.05 15.43
N GLN A 935 -20.00 -17.14 15.29
CA GLN A 935 -19.08 -17.06 16.43
C GLN A 935 -19.22 -15.75 17.21
N LYS A 936 -19.40 -14.61 16.53
CA LYS A 936 -19.64 -13.31 17.17
C LYS A 936 -21.02 -13.17 17.80
N LEU A 937 -21.95 -14.04 17.44
CA LEU A 937 -23.27 -14.11 18.04
C LEU A 937 -23.32 -15.06 19.25
N GLY A 938 -22.23 -15.77 19.53
CA GLY A 938 -22.08 -16.67 20.68
C GLY A 938 -22.10 -18.16 20.32
N PHE A 939 -22.37 -18.52 19.06
CA PHE A 939 -22.41 -19.92 18.63
C PHE A 939 -21.01 -20.55 18.66
N ARG A 940 -20.94 -21.78 19.13
CA ARG A 940 -19.71 -22.59 19.20
C ARG A 940 -19.80 -23.75 18.24
N GLN A 941 -18.71 -24.06 17.56
CA GLN A 941 -18.66 -25.22 16.68
C GLN A 941 -18.75 -26.51 17.51
N GLN A 942 -19.60 -27.44 17.08
CA GLN A 942 -19.72 -28.78 17.64
C GLN A 942 -19.30 -29.79 16.58
N GLY A 943 -18.32 -30.64 16.89
CA GLY A 943 -17.83 -31.70 16.00
C GLY A 943 -17.01 -31.25 14.79
N GLU A 944 -16.62 -32.24 13.99
CA GLU A 944 -15.92 -32.07 12.70
C GLU A 944 -16.91 -31.87 11.54
N VAL A 945 -16.37 -31.62 10.34
CA VAL A 945 -17.18 -31.44 9.13
C VAL A 945 -17.95 -32.72 8.81
N ASN A 946 -19.27 -32.61 8.61
CA ASN A 946 -20.12 -33.76 8.31
C ASN A 946 -19.89 -34.30 6.87
N TYR A 947 -20.49 -35.44 6.54
CA TYR A 947 -20.39 -36.05 5.20
C TYR A 947 -20.83 -35.14 4.04
N PHE A 948 -21.66 -34.13 4.31
CA PHE A 948 -22.15 -33.15 3.34
C PHE A 948 -21.24 -31.91 3.21
N GLY A 949 -20.10 -31.87 3.90
CA GLY A 949 -19.18 -30.74 3.87
C GLY A 949 -19.65 -29.56 4.71
N GLU A 950 -20.42 -29.79 5.78
CA GLU A 950 -20.97 -28.74 6.64
C GLU A 950 -20.44 -28.83 8.08
N ILE A 951 -20.26 -27.67 8.69
CA ILE A 951 -19.88 -27.46 10.08
C ILE A 951 -21.13 -27.09 10.86
N LYS A 952 -21.39 -27.80 11.96
CA LYS A 952 -22.47 -27.51 12.90
C LYS A 952 -21.99 -26.52 13.97
N MET A 953 -22.76 -25.47 14.19
CA MET A 953 -22.54 -24.49 15.24
C MET A 953 -23.77 -24.40 16.14
N ALA A 954 -23.59 -24.47 17.45
CA ALA A 954 -24.68 -24.48 18.44
C ALA A 954 -24.54 -23.37 19.47
N LEU A 955 -25.68 -22.91 20.00
CA LEU A 955 -25.80 -21.94 21.07
C LEU A 955 -26.93 -22.36 22.01
N ASP A 956 -26.65 -22.44 23.31
CA ASP A 956 -27.67 -22.63 24.33
C ASP A 956 -28.56 -21.38 24.41
N LEU A 957 -29.89 -21.59 24.46
CA LEU A 957 -30.86 -20.51 24.50
C LEU A 957 -30.74 -19.67 25.79
N ASP A 958 -30.31 -20.26 26.91
CA ASP A 958 -30.11 -19.53 28.16
C ASP A 958 -28.85 -18.65 28.10
N ALA A 959 -27.81 -19.12 27.38
CA ALA A 959 -26.58 -18.36 27.14
C ALA A 959 -26.77 -17.18 26.15
N LEU A 960 -27.92 -17.09 25.48
CA LEU A 960 -28.26 -15.98 24.59
C LEU A 960 -28.35 -14.65 25.36
N GLN A 961 -28.85 -14.69 26.59
CA GLN A 961 -29.03 -13.49 27.41
C GLN A 961 -27.70 -12.89 27.91
N GLU A 962 -26.66 -13.70 27.93
CA GLU A 962 -25.32 -13.33 28.40
C GLU A 962 -24.45 -12.68 27.31
N GLN A 963 -24.93 -12.67 26.06
CA GLN A 963 -24.16 -12.11 24.94
C GLN A 963 -24.07 -10.57 25.03
N GLU A 964 -22.88 -10.01 24.80
CA GLU A 964 -22.64 -8.55 24.89
C GLU A 964 -23.58 -7.71 23.99
N TRP A 965 -24.06 -8.28 22.89
CA TRP A 965 -24.96 -7.61 21.95
C TRP A 965 -26.45 -7.70 22.34
N TRP A 966 -26.83 -8.61 23.24
CA TRP A 966 -28.23 -8.97 23.52
C TRP A 966 -29.03 -7.82 24.14
N ALA A 967 -28.47 -7.14 25.14
CA ALA A 967 -29.14 -6.03 25.84
C ALA A 967 -29.46 -4.86 24.90
N SER A 968 -28.52 -4.51 24.01
CA SER A 968 -28.73 -3.47 23.00
C SER A 968 -29.73 -3.91 21.92
N ALA A 969 -29.66 -5.17 21.48
CA ALA A 969 -30.63 -5.71 20.53
C ALA A 969 -32.07 -5.65 21.08
N LEU A 970 -32.27 -5.93 22.37
CA LEU A 970 -33.58 -5.83 23.03
C LEU A 970 -34.11 -4.39 23.12
N GLU A 971 -33.23 -3.41 23.34
CA GLU A 971 -33.57 -1.99 23.45
C GLU A 971 -33.91 -1.37 22.08
N GLU A 972 -33.16 -1.76 21.04
CA GLU A 972 -33.26 -1.20 19.69
C GLU A 972 -34.28 -1.92 18.79
N TYR A 973 -34.83 -3.04 19.26
CA TYR A 973 -35.82 -3.84 18.54
C TYR A 973 -37.21 -3.19 18.58
N HIS A 974 -37.83 -3.06 17.42
CA HIS A 974 -39.19 -2.53 17.27
C HIS A 974 -40.08 -3.45 16.44
N GLU A 975 -41.30 -3.70 16.92
CA GLU A 975 -42.36 -4.38 16.17
C GLU A 975 -43.36 -3.37 15.63
N VAL A 976 -43.64 -3.47 14.34
CA VAL A 976 -44.59 -2.64 13.62
C VAL A 976 -45.68 -3.52 13.04
N ARG A 977 -46.93 -3.04 13.01
CA ARG A 977 -48.04 -3.81 12.45
C ARG A 977 -47.86 -3.97 10.94
N TYR A 978 -48.08 -5.16 10.43
CA TYR A 978 -48.01 -5.48 9.01
C TYR A 978 -49.38 -5.91 8.48
N GLU A 979 -49.83 -5.29 7.39
CA GLU A 979 -51.07 -5.62 6.68
C GLU A 979 -50.71 -6.25 5.33
N PRO A 980 -51.14 -7.49 5.03
CA PRO A 980 -50.91 -8.09 3.73
C PRO A 980 -51.49 -7.24 2.59
N PRO A 981 -50.94 -7.31 1.37
CA PRO A 981 -51.45 -6.53 0.24
C PRO A 981 -52.92 -6.85 -0.02
N SER A 982 -53.75 -5.83 -0.27
CA SER A 982 -55.18 -6.04 -0.52
C SER A 982 -55.39 -6.64 -1.92
N VAL A 983 -55.97 -7.83 -1.99
CA VAL A 983 -56.38 -8.43 -3.27
C VAL A 983 -57.58 -7.65 -3.80
N GLY A 984 -57.38 -6.78 -4.80
CA GLY A 984 -58.47 -6.10 -5.48
C GLY A 984 -59.32 -7.06 -6.32
N GLU A 985 -60.61 -6.75 -6.54
CA GLU A 985 -61.59 -7.58 -7.28
C GLU A 985 -61.18 -7.93 -8.73
N THR A 986 -60.07 -7.41 -9.25
CA THR A 986 -59.54 -7.72 -10.58
C THR A 986 -58.23 -8.51 -10.58
N GLY A 987 -57.74 -9.00 -9.42
CA GLY A 987 -56.54 -9.84 -9.37
C GLY A 987 -55.28 -9.18 -9.94
N ALA A 988 -55.14 -7.86 -9.82
CA ALA A 988 -53.94 -7.15 -10.21
C ALA A 988 -53.45 -6.33 -9.02
N ILE A 989 -52.22 -6.56 -8.59
CA ILE A 989 -51.48 -5.64 -7.72
C ILE A 989 -51.16 -4.42 -8.61
N SER A 990 -51.67 -3.24 -8.26
CA SER A 990 -51.36 -1.99 -8.99
C SER A 990 -49.86 -1.72 -8.92
N PRO A 991 -49.20 -1.28 -10.01
CA PRO A 991 -47.76 -1.04 -10.04
C PRO A 991 -47.31 0.06 -9.09
#